data_AF-A0AA96LAC0-F1
#
_entry.id   AF-A0AA96LAC0-F1
#
_cell.length_a   1.000
_cell.length_b   1.000
_cell.length_c   1.000
_cell.angle_alpha   90.00
_cell.angle_beta   90.00
_cell.angle_gamma   90.00
#
_symmetry.space_group_name_H-M   'P 1'
#
loop_
_entity.id
_entity.type
_entity.pdbx_description
1 polymer ?
#
loop_
_entity_poly.entity_id
_entity_poly.type
_entity_poly.pdbx_seq_one_letter_code
_entity_poly.pdbx_strand_id
1 'polypeptide(L)'
;MKKWLCGVMSLALAGSLAVPAGTSAEPSVQPVRVQLLGINDFHGQLDTVADVKDSSGQVVDQRGGAEYLASYLKTRKQENPNTLLVHAGDAVGASAPLSALSQDEPTLTFLKGLGFSVGTLGNHEFDHGVAELKRQVYGGVNPATGQVWEGTAPDLSYVIANVVDEKTGETLFPSYTIKETGGVKIGFTGVVTMETPSIVNPSGIKGYKFIDQAESVNKAVAEMKKQGVQTIVVLAHDPGFGKTEQDANGEVVELAKKLDDEVDVIFAGHNHGLLNVNVNGKLIVQAYSYGTAFSDVDLEIDPATGQVMAKRAEVVSTNHKGVTPDAETVRFLEQLKAGTPKLYESVGTSGEAITRTASPAGESALGNLIADGMRAAMKTDFAFMNSGGIRYDLPAGKVTYGDLFKVQPFGNVLIKMTLSGAQFRELLNQQWKGQDPGRPRIGQISGFAYRWDDSKPDGEKVLDIRKEDGTPVTDGASYTITVNDFMANGGDKYVLLKEGAERTAGPLDLDATLQYIQDRYTSQGKPLAASIEGRITRVPSQPASAFEDVLPGFWAYDAIAALAERRIISGVSSTRFEPERKVTRAEITALLVRALGLKGTAGLPFTDVPASYGLAPELSAAFQAGLIDGVSASQFAPDRPVRREEIAALAVRAHQIKTGQKAEEAGDASFPDGKEVSAWAKPYVNEAARLGLMEGRVGGVFAPQAPATRAESAKLVHTLIR
;
A
#
# COMPACT_ATOMS: atom_id res chain seq x y z
N MET A 1 -41.70 -100.71 17.15
CA MET A 1 -43.04 -100.12 17.39
C MET A 1 -42.91 -98.99 18.41
N LYS A 2 -43.59 -97.86 18.13
CA LYS A 2 -44.17 -96.83 19.04
C LYS A 2 -43.86 -96.92 20.54
N LYS A 3 -43.76 -95.84 21.33
CA LYS A 3 -43.69 -94.36 21.21
C LYS A 3 -43.62 -93.86 22.69
N TRP A 4 -42.78 -92.87 22.99
CA TRP A 4 -43.07 -91.57 23.64
C TRP A 4 -43.49 -91.57 25.14
N LEU A 5 -42.77 -90.90 26.05
CA LEU A 5 -42.62 -89.44 26.37
C LEU A 5 -43.69 -88.90 27.33
N CYS A 6 -43.28 -88.47 28.54
CA CYS A 6 -43.87 -87.37 29.32
C CYS A 6 -43.03 -86.99 30.57
N GLY A 7 -42.78 -85.68 30.73
CA GLY A 7 -42.66 -84.95 32.01
C GLY A 7 -41.31 -84.97 32.75
N VAL A 8 -40.64 -83.83 32.89
CA VAL A 8 -40.86 -82.85 33.98
C VAL A 8 -39.85 -81.69 33.83
N MET A 9 -40.37 -80.48 34.03
CA MET A 9 -39.73 -79.18 33.99
C MET A 9 -38.84 -78.97 35.24
N SER A 10 -37.65 -78.38 35.09
CA SER A 10 -36.87 -77.80 36.19
C SER A 10 -36.22 -76.51 35.74
N LEU A 11 -36.49 -75.44 36.50
CA LEU A 11 -35.93 -74.11 36.36
C LEU A 11 -34.43 -74.13 36.75
N ALA A 12 -33.58 -73.54 35.92
CA ALA A 12 -32.23 -73.12 36.29
C ALA A 12 -31.98 -71.70 35.76
N LEU A 13 -31.57 -70.82 36.67
CA LEU A 13 -31.21 -69.43 36.46
C LEU A 13 -29.94 -69.33 35.59
N ALA A 14 -30.00 -68.60 34.48
CA ALA A 14 -28.83 -68.25 33.67
C ALA A 14 -28.40 -66.80 33.98
N GLY A 15 -27.21 -66.64 34.57
CA GLY A 15 -26.53 -65.36 34.68
C GLY A 15 -25.89 -64.98 33.35
N SER A 16 -26.31 -63.86 32.78
CA SER A 16 -25.74 -63.27 31.56
C SER A 16 -24.44 -62.54 31.87
N LEU A 17 -23.32 -63.04 31.34
CA LEU A 17 -22.06 -62.31 31.22
C LEU A 17 -22.22 -61.24 30.14
N ALA A 18 -22.20 -59.97 30.54
CA ALA A 18 -22.11 -58.84 29.62
C ALA A 18 -20.65 -58.69 29.15
N VAL A 19 -20.41 -58.89 27.85
CA VAL A 19 -19.17 -58.51 27.18
C VAL A 19 -19.21 -56.99 26.95
N PRO A 20 -18.18 -56.21 27.32
CA PRO A 20 -18.16 -54.79 26.98
C PRO A 20 -18.03 -54.65 25.48
N ALA A 21 -18.96 -53.92 24.85
CA ALA A 21 -18.82 -53.49 23.48
C ALA A 21 -17.58 -52.58 23.40
N GLY A 22 -16.51 -53.08 22.78
CA GLY A 22 -15.36 -52.25 22.43
C GLY A 22 -15.81 -51.17 21.45
N THR A 23 -15.78 -49.92 21.89
CA THR A 23 -15.79 -48.76 21.00
C THR A 23 -14.56 -48.89 20.10
N SER A 24 -14.77 -49.25 18.84
CA SER A 24 -13.73 -49.10 17.82
C SER A 24 -13.43 -47.61 17.70
N ALA A 25 -12.30 -47.17 18.25
CA ALA A 25 -11.75 -45.88 17.87
C ALA A 25 -11.59 -45.89 16.34
N GLU A 26 -12.22 -44.93 15.66
CA GLU A 26 -11.97 -44.73 14.24
C GLU A 26 -10.45 -44.62 14.04
N PRO A 27 -9.87 -45.30 13.02
CA PRO A 27 -8.44 -45.22 12.80
C PRO A 27 -8.07 -43.74 12.58
N SER A 28 -7.22 -43.20 13.44
CA SER A 28 -6.69 -41.85 13.28
C SER A 28 -5.96 -41.78 11.95
N VAL A 29 -6.51 -41.05 10.98
CA VAL A 29 -5.85 -40.81 9.69
C VAL A 29 -4.55 -40.07 9.98
N GLN A 30 -3.40 -40.68 9.64
CA GLN A 30 -2.13 -39.96 9.73
C GLN A 30 -2.05 -38.97 8.56
N PRO A 31 -1.97 -37.65 8.83
CA PRO A 31 -1.94 -36.66 7.76
C PRO A 31 -0.61 -36.71 7.00
N VAL A 32 -0.68 -36.40 5.70
CA VAL A 32 0.51 -36.13 4.89
C VAL A 32 1.00 -34.73 5.24
N ARG A 33 2.25 -34.64 5.71
CA ARG A 33 2.89 -33.35 5.95
C ARG A 33 3.47 -32.83 4.66
N VAL A 34 3.10 -31.61 4.30
CA VAL A 34 3.62 -30.87 3.14
C VAL A 34 4.21 -29.55 3.63
N GLN A 35 5.36 -29.18 3.10
CA GLN A 35 5.99 -27.89 3.35
C GLN A 35 6.01 -27.04 2.08
N LEU A 36 5.66 -25.76 2.21
CA LEU A 36 5.79 -24.77 1.15
C LEU A 36 6.78 -23.71 1.60
N LEU A 37 7.91 -23.61 0.91
CA LEU A 37 8.93 -22.61 1.16
C LEU A 37 8.79 -21.48 0.13
N GLY A 38 8.41 -20.29 0.60
CA GLY A 38 8.04 -19.16 -0.24
C GLY A 38 9.00 -17.98 -0.13
N ILE A 39 9.32 -17.35 -1.26
CA ILE A 39 9.92 -15.99 -1.28
C ILE A 39 9.00 -15.01 -1.99
N ASN A 40 9.17 -13.73 -1.70
CA ASN A 40 8.51 -12.61 -2.38
C ASN A 40 9.54 -11.47 -2.52
N ASP A 41 9.38 -10.62 -3.53
CA ASP A 41 10.19 -9.39 -3.68
C ASP A 41 11.70 -9.67 -3.63
N PHE A 42 12.15 -10.73 -4.30
CA PHE A 42 13.57 -11.09 -4.35
C PHE A 42 14.38 -10.05 -5.15
N HIS A 43 13.78 -9.42 -6.16
CA HIS A 43 14.37 -8.33 -6.97
C HIS A 43 15.80 -8.64 -7.44
N GLY A 44 16.03 -9.86 -7.90
CA GLY A 44 17.35 -10.32 -8.32
C GLY A 44 18.51 -10.00 -7.37
N GLN A 45 18.24 -9.87 -6.07
CA GLN A 45 19.18 -9.40 -5.05
C GLN A 45 20.14 -10.52 -4.63
N LEU A 46 20.90 -11.04 -5.61
CA LEU A 46 21.77 -12.19 -5.45
C LEU A 46 22.87 -11.98 -4.41
N ASP A 47 23.42 -10.76 -4.30
CA ASP A 47 24.55 -10.44 -3.43
C ASP A 47 24.24 -9.34 -2.39
N THR A 48 22.97 -9.04 -2.15
CA THR A 48 22.58 -8.00 -1.19
C THR A 48 22.44 -8.58 0.21
N VAL A 49 23.07 -7.88 1.15
CA VAL A 49 23.03 -8.18 2.58
C VAL A 49 22.56 -6.96 3.36
N ALA A 50 21.84 -7.18 4.44
CA ALA A 50 21.39 -6.16 5.37
C ALA A 50 22.02 -6.40 6.74
N ASP A 51 22.51 -5.32 7.35
CA ASP A 51 23.00 -5.36 8.73
C ASP A 51 21.87 -5.64 9.71
N VAL A 52 22.11 -6.56 10.65
CA VAL A 52 21.27 -6.78 11.82
C VAL A 52 21.87 -5.99 12.96
N LYS A 53 21.11 -5.01 13.45
CA LYS A 53 21.54 -4.11 14.54
C LYS A 53 20.84 -4.47 15.84
N ASP A 54 21.56 -4.39 16.95
CA ASP A 54 20.99 -4.49 18.28
C ASP A 54 20.26 -3.19 18.70
N SER A 55 19.72 -3.16 19.92
CA SER A 55 19.01 -1.99 20.44
C SER A 55 19.90 -0.75 20.63
N SER A 56 21.23 -0.90 20.62
CA SER A 56 22.19 0.21 20.68
C SER A 56 22.55 0.74 19.29
N GLY A 57 22.09 0.09 18.22
CA GLY A 57 22.44 0.40 16.84
C GLY A 57 23.74 -0.22 16.36
N GLN A 58 24.40 -1.06 17.18
CA GLN A 58 25.60 -1.79 16.79
C GLN A 58 25.22 -2.96 15.88
N VAL A 59 25.98 -3.14 14.79
CA VAL A 59 25.84 -4.30 13.90
C VAL A 59 26.34 -5.56 14.63
N VAL A 60 25.45 -6.55 14.79
CA VAL A 60 25.72 -7.81 15.51
C VAL A 60 25.66 -9.05 14.62
N ASP A 61 25.06 -8.95 13.44
CA ASP A 61 24.97 -9.99 12.42
C ASP A 61 24.63 -9.37 11.06
N GLN A 62 24.54 -10.19 10.02
CA GLN A 62 24.01 -9.83 8.70
C GLN A 62 22.96 -10.84 8.26
N ARG A 63 22.11 -10.45 7.31
CA ARG A 63 21.10 -11.32 6.68
C ARG A 63 20.95 -11.03 5.20
N GLY A 64 20.42 -11.98 4.43
CA GLY A 64 20.38 -11.91 2.98
C GLY A 64 21.57 -12.61 2.33
N GLY A 65 21.78 -12.37 1.04
CA GLY A 65 22.73 -13.12 0.21
C GLY A 65 22.13 -14.44 -0.27
N ALA A 66 22.18 -14.68 -1.59
CA ALA A 66 21.62 -15.87 -2.21
C ALA A 66 22.24 -17.16 -1.65
N GLU A 67 23.51 -17.14 -1.28
CA GLU A 67 24.24 -18.28 -0.72
C GLU A 67 23.75 -18.68 0.67
N TYR A 68 23.29 -17.73 1.49
CA TYR A 68 22.69 -18.02 2.78
C TYR A 68 21.24 -18.47 2.59
N LEU A 69 20.46 -17.76 1.77
CA LEU A 69 19.10 -18.19 1.42
C LEU A 69 19.09 -19.64 0.91
N ALA A 70 20.00 -20.01 0.02
CA ALA A 70 20.18 -21.37 -0.47
C ALA A 70 20.44 -22.37 0.66
N SER A 71 21.35 -22.06 1.61
CA SER A 71 21.62 -22.93 2.76
C SER A 71 20.39 -23.15 3.63
N TYR A 72 19.64 -22.09 3.94
CA TYR A 72 18.41 -22.20 4.73
C TYR A 72 17.36 -23.06 4.02
N LEU A 73 17.07 -22.78 2.74
CA LEU A 73 16.08 -23.53 1.96
C LEU A 73 16.48 -25.00 1.80
N LYS A 74 17.76 -25.28 1.51
CA LYS A 74 18.29 -26.65 1.42
C LYS A 74 18.18 -27.39 2.76
N THR A 75 18.39 -26.69 3.88
CA THR A 75 18.26 -27.28 5.23
C THR A 75 16.80 -27.62 5.55
N ARG A 76 15.86 -26.67 5.36
CA ARG A 76 14.42 -26.92 5.60
C ARG A 76 13.88 -28.04 4.71
N LYS A 77 14.28 -28.09 3.45
CA LYS A 77 13.91 -29.17 2.52
C LYS A 77 14.39 -30.56 2.97
N GLN A 78 15.44 -30.66 3.79
CA GLN A 78 15.87 -31.95 4.35
C GLN A 78 15.00 -32.41 5.53
N GLU A 79 14.32 -31.49 6.21
CA GLU A 79 13.43 -31.79 7.34
C GLU A 79 12.10 -32.38 6.87
N ASN A 80 11.65 -32.02 5.67
CA ASN A 80 10.44 -32.57 5.05
C ASN A 80 10.68 -32.94 3.58
N PRO A 81 10.62 -34.23 3.19
CA PRO A 81 10.78 -34.63 1.79
C PRO A 81 9.65 -34.14 0.87
N ASN A 82 8.47 -33.82 1.42
CA ASN A 82 7.32 -33.32 0.68
C ASN A 82 7.31 -31.79 0.61
N THR A 83 8.42 -31.21 0.14
CA THR A 83 8.63 -29.75 0.11
C THR A 83 8.55 -29.19 -1.30
N LEU A 84 7.79 -28.11 -1.48
CA LEU A 84 7.73 -27.32 -2.72
C LEU A 84 8.26 -25.91 -2.47
N LEU A 85 9.10 -25.42 -3.37
CA LEU A 85 9.60 -24.04 -3.36
C LEU A 85 8.75 -23.20 -4.32
N VAL A 86 8.28 -22.05 -3.85
CA VAL A 86 7.37 -21.14 -4.59
C VAL A 86 7.77 -19.68 -4.45
N HIS A 87 7.38 -18.81 -5.39
CA HIS A 87 7.57 -17.37 -5.22
C HIS A 87 6.33 -16.54 -5.58
N ALA A 88 6.07 -15.49 -4.79
CA ALA A 88 4.90 -14.63 -4.92
C ALA A 88 5.20 -13.34 -5.71
N GLY A 89 5.88 -13.45 -6.85
CA GLY A 89 6.20 -12.31 -7.73
C GLY A 89 7.39 -11.45 -7.28
N ASP A 90 7.79 -10.52 -8.14
CA ASP A 90 9.01 -9.70 -8.06
C ASP A 90 10.25 -10.54 -7.73
N ALA A 91 10.37 -11.71 -8.36
CA ALA A 91 11.60 -12.49 -8.33
C ALA A 91 12.73 -11.74 -9.06
N VAL A 92 12.35 -11.04 -10.12
CA VAL A 92 13.20 -10.27 -11.04
C VAL A 92 12.66 -8.84 -11.17
N GLY A 93 13.36 -7.99 -11.93
CA GLY A 93 13.06 -6.56 -12.05
C GLY A 93 13.33 -5.74 -10.78
N ALA A 94 13.49 -4.42 -10.95
CA ALA A 94 14.21 -3.54 -10.02
C ALA A 94 15.51 -4.17 -9.47
N SER A 95 16.17 -4.97 -10.31
CA SER A 95 17.14 -5.96 -9.86
C SER A 95 18.47 -5.38 -9.45
N ALA A 96 19.19 -6.09 -8.56
CA ALA A 96 20.60 -5.82 -8.35
C ALA A 96 21.38 -5.95 -9.67
N PRO A 97 22.48 -5.19 -9.84
CA PRO A 97 23.19 -5.15 -11.13
C PRO A 97 23.74 -6.52 -11.57
N LEU A 98 24.12 -7.40 -10.64
CA LEU A 98 24.57 -8.76 -10.97
C LEU A 98 23.51 -9.59 -11.70
N SER A 99 22.23 -9.29 -11.50
CA SER A 99 21.12 -9.91 -12.18
C SER A 99 20.68 -9.09 -13.40
N ALA A 100 20.45 -7.79 -13.21
CA ALA A 100 19.87 -6.90 -14.22
C ALA A 100 20.71 -6.82 -15.51
N LEU A 101 22.05 -6.80 -15.41
CA LEU A 101 22.93 -6.67 -16.58
C LEU A 101 22.80 -7.82 -17.59
N SER A 102 22.24 -8.95 -17.19
CA SER A 102 21.99 -10.11 -18.06
C SER A 102 20.51 -10.45 -18.15
N GLN A 103 19.64 -9.43 -18.10
CA GLN A 103 18.18 -9.60 -18.20
C GLN A 103 17.64 -10.61 -17.18
N ASP A 104 18.15 -10.55 -15.96
CA ASP A 104 17.78 -11.37 -14.81
C ASP A 104 17.95 -12.89 -14.96
N GLU A 105 18.57 -13.36 -16.04
CA GLU A 105 18.93 -14.77 -16.23
C GLU A 105 19.76 -15.36 -15.08
N PRO A 106 20.68 -14.62 -14.44
CA PRO A 106 21.39 -15.13 -13.26
C PRO A 106 20.44 -15.47 -12.10
N THR A 107 19.42 -14.65 -11.86
CA THR A 107 18.42 -14.93 -10.81
C THR A 107 17.56 -16.12 -11.17
N LEU A 108 17.10 -16.21 -12.42
CA LEU A 108 16.31 -17.34 -12.89
C LEU A 108 17.10 -18.65 -12.86
N THR A 109 18.41 -18.60 -13.16
CA THR A 109 19.34 -19.72 -13.02
C THR A 109 19.45 -20.18 -11.57
N PHE A 110 19.59 -19.23 -10.63
CA PHE A 110 19.65 -19.52 -9.20
C PHE A 110 18.36 -20.19 -8.69
N LEU A 111 17.19 -19.63 -9.02
CA LEU A 111 15.90 -20.19 -8.60
C LEU A 111 15.65 -21.58 -9.18
N LYS A 112 15.97 -21.78 -10.47
CA LYS A 112 15.90 -23.10 -11.13
C LYS A 112 16.84 -24.10 -10.45
N GLY A 113 18.07 -23.69 -10.14
CA GLY A 113 19.07 -24.52 -9.46
C GLY A 113 18.66 -24.97 -8.06
N LEU A 114 17.89 -24.15 -7.33
CA LEU A 114 17.31 -24.54 -6.03
C LEU A 114 16.05 -25.42 -6.15
N GLY A 115 15.45 -25.48 -7.33
CA GLY A 115 14.23 -26.24 -7.58
C GLY A 115 12.95 -25.50 -7.18
N PHE A 116 12.90 -24.18 -7.33
CA PHE A 116 11.63 -23.46 -7.34
C PHE A 116 10.74 -24.01 -8.47
N SER A 117 9.47 -24.26 -8.15
CA SER A 117 8.59 -25.06 -9.00
C SER A 117 7.35 -24.31 -9.50
N VAL A 118 6.91 -23.29 -8.76
CA VAL A 118 5.77 -22.43 -9.11
C VAL A 118 6.07 -20.98 -8.72
N GLY A 119 5.81 -20.07 -9.64
CA GLY A 119 5.87 -18.63 -9.44
C GLY A 119 4.59 -17.93 -9.87
N THR A 120 4.35 -16.73 -9.36
CA THR A 120 3.46 -15.76 -10.02
C THR A 120 4.24 -14.54 -10.48
N LEU A 121 3.54 -13.60 -11.12
CA LEU A 121 4.09 -12.32 -11.53
C LEU A 121 3.85 -11.28 -10.42
N GLY A 122 4.88 -10.50 -10.15
CA GLY A 122 4.75 -9.18 -9.57
C GLY A 122 4.77 -8.11 -10.65
N ASN A 123 4.79 -6.84 -10.24
CA ASN A 123 4.81 -5.75 -11.21
C ASN A 123 6.17 -5.63 -11.91
N HIS A 124 7.27 -6.01 -11.24
CA HIS A 124 8.62 -5.85 -11.78
C HIS A 124 8.99 -6.90 -12.84
N GLU A 125 8.27 -8.03 -12.91
CA GLU A 125 8.33 -8.92 -14.08
C GLU A 125 7.95 -8.22 -15.40
N PHE A 126 7.27 -7.06 -15.35
CA PHE A 126 6.90 -6.28 -16.53
C PHE A 126 7.85 -5.11 -16.84
N ASP A 127 8.94 -4.94 -16.09
CA ASP A 127 9.88 -3.80 -16.27
C ASP A 127 10.40 -3.68 -17.71
N HIS A 128 10.71 -4.83 -18.33
CA HIS A 128 11.15 -4.91 -19.74
C HIS A 128 10.03 -5.32 -20.72
N GLY A 129 8.78 -5.30 -20.24
CA GLY A 129 7.58 -5.61 -21.01
C GLY A 129 7.32 -7.10 -21.22
N VAL A 130 6.11 -7.41 -21.69
CA VAL A 130 5.60 -8.79 -21.77
C VAL A 130 6.42 -9.68 -22.74
N ALA A 131 7.02 -9.11 -23.77
CA ALA A 131 7.85 -9.86 -24.70
C ALA A 131 9.11 -10.43 -24.02
N GLU A 132 9.78 -9.62 -23.21
CA GLU A 132 10.97 -10.06 -22.47
C GLU A 132 10.59 -11.04 -21.36
N LEU A 133 9.50 -10.78 -20.64
CA LEU A 133 8.95 -11.71 -19.66
C LEU A 133 8.68 -13.10 -20.28
N LYS A 134 8.04 -13.16 -21.45
CA LYS A 134 7.83 -14.44 -22.15
C LYS A 134 9.14 -15.10 -22.56
N ARG A 135 10.15 -14.33 -22.98
CA ARG A 135 11.49 -14.85 -23.32
C ARG A 135 12.21 -15.41 -22.10
N GLN A 136 12.14 -14.75 -20.96
CA GLN A 136 12.69 -15.24 -19.70
C GLN A 136 12.07 -16.58 -19.28
N VAL A 137 10.76 -16.74 -19.47
CA VAL A 137 10.05 -17.98 -19.11
C VAL A 137 10.25 -19.10 -20.12
N TYR A 138 10.11 -18.83 -21.42
CA TYR A 138 10.10 -19.84 -22.48
C TYR A 138 11.41 -19.97 -23.27
N GLY A 139 12.40 -19.14 -22.98
CA GLY A 139 13.69 -19.12 -23.66
C GLY A 139 13.71 -18.17 -24.87
N GLY A 140 14.92 -17.94 -25.37
CA GLY A 140 15.19 -17.07 -26.52
C GLY A 140 16.53 -16.34 -26.40
N VAL A 141 16.84 -15.52 -27.41
CA VAL A 141 18.11 -14.77 -27.43
C VAL A 141 18.04 -13.59 -26.47
N ASN A 142 18.93 -13.58 -25.48
CA ASN A 142 19.08 -12.49 -24.53
C ASN A 142 19.46 -11.19 -25.28
N PRO A 143 18.65 -10.12 -25.22
CA PRO A 143 18.92 -8.90 -25.96
C PRO A 143 20.15 -8.13 -25.46
N ALA A 144 20.56 -8.33 -24.21
CA ALA A 144 21.73 -7.67 -23.63
C ALA A 144 23.04 -8.42 -23.95
N THR A 145 23.03 -9.75 -23.95
CA THR A 145 24.25 -10.57 -24.09
C THR A 145 24.40 -11.24 -25.45
N GLY A 146 23.31 -11.36 -26.22
CA GLY A 146 23.26 -12.13 -27.47
C GLY A 146 23.30 -13.65 -27.28
N GLN A 147 23.31 -14.15 -26.05
CA GLN A 147 23.34 -15.58 -25.75
C GLN A 147 21.94 -16.20 -25.79
N VAL A 148 21.87 -17.51 -26.03
CA VAL A 148 20.59 -18.24 -26.00
C VAL A 148 20.29 -18.66 -24.56
N TRP A 149 19.14 -18.24 -24.06
CA TRP A 149 18.56 -18.68 -22.80
C TRP A 149 17.54 -19.79 -23.06
N GLU A 150 17.57 -20.85 -22.24
CA GLU A 150 16.68 -22.00 -22.40
C GLU A 150 15.27 -21.77 -21.83
N GLY A 151 15.08 -20.74 -21.01
CA GLY A 151 13.84 -20.55 -20.26
C GLY A 151 13.86 -21.22 -18.90
N THR A 152 12.91 -20.82 -18.06
CA THR A 152 12.63 -21.46 -16.77
C THR A 152 11.66 -22.62 -16.87
N ALA A 153 10.79 -22.62 -17.87
CA ALA A 153 9.82 -23.68 -18.10
C ALA A 153 10.49 -24.97 -18.64
N PRO A 154 10.00 -26.18 -18.28
CA PRO A 154 8.87 -26.43 -17.39
C PRO A 154 9.22 -26.45 -15.88
N ASP A 155 10.50 -26.39 -15.53
CA ASP A 155 11.00 -26.62 -14.17
C ASP A 155 10.43 -25.62 -13.15
N LEU A 156 10.50 -24.33 -13.48
CA LEU A 156 9.81 -23.25 -12.77
C LEU A 156 8.68 -22.71 -13.65
N SER A 157 7.45 -23.05 -13.29
CA SER A 157 6.24 -22.64 -14.00
C SER A 157 5.66 -21.35 -13.42
N TYR A 158 5.30 -20.39 -14.26
CA TYR A 158 4.59 -19.18 -13.85
C TYR A 158 3.08 -19.33 -14.03
N VAL A 159 2.31 -18.88 -13.04
CA VAL A 159 0.84 -18.83 -13.08
C VAL A 159 0.33 -17.40 -12.88
N ILE A 160 -0.66 -16.98 -13.66
CA ILE A 160 -1.31 -15.68 -13.53
C ILE A 160 -2.77 -15.74 -14.02
N ALA A 161 -3.72 -15.42 -13.14
CA ALA A 161 -5.15 -15.53 -13.42
C ALA A 161 -5.79 -14.19 -13.83
N ASN A 162 -5.18 -13.06 -13.46
CA ASN A 162 -5.79 -11.73 -13.62
C ASN A 162 -5.11 -10.84 -14.67
N VAL A 163 -4.21 -11.39 -15.49
CA VAL A 163 -3.61 -10.68 -16.64
C VAL A 163 -3.97 -11.44 -17.90
N VAL A 164 -4.70 -10.80 -18.81
CA VAL A 164 -5.20 -11.45 -20.03
C VAL A 164 -4.89 -10.63 -21.27
N ASP A 165 -4.66 -11.32 -22.39
CA ASP A 165 -4.52 -10.70 -23.71
C ASP A 165 -5.86 -10.06 -24.11
N GLU A 166 -5.84 -8.80 -24.53
CA GLU A 166 -7.05 -8.05 -24.88
C GLU A 166 -7.77 -8.60 -26.11
N LYS A 167 -7.04 -9.27 -27.02
CA LYS A 167 -7.60 -9.81 -28.27
C LYS A 167 -8.20 -11.19 -28.06
N THR A 168 -7.51 -12.07 -27.33
CA THR A 168 -7.96 -13.46 -27.17
C THR A 168 -8.80 -13.67 -25.90
N GLY A 169 -8.60 -12.82 -24.88
CA GLY A 169 -9.18 -13.02 -23.54
C GLY A 169 -8.51 -14.14 -22.75
N GLU A 170 -7.45 -14.76 -23.27
CA GLU A 170 -6.67 -15.80 -22.59
C GLU A 170 -5.69 -15.19 -21.60
N THR A 171 -5.41 -15.91 -20.52
CA THR A 171 -4.42 -15.49 -19.53
C THR A 171 -3.00 -15.49 -20.10
N LEU A 172 -2.18 -14.53 -19.66
CA LEU A 172 -0.81 -14.34 -20.15
C LEU A 172 0.07 -15.60 -19.95
N PHE A 173 -0.08 -16.24 -18.81
CA PHE A 173 0.42 -17.58 -18.48
C PHE A 173 -0.76 -18.44 -18.01
N PRO A 174 -0.61 -19.76 -17.78
CA PRO A 174 -1.69 -20.57 -17.21
C PRO A 174 -2.28 -19.93 -15.95
N SER A 175 -3.61 -19.93 -15.82
CA SER A 175 -4.30 -19.35 -14.66
C SER A 175 -4.02 -20.10 -13.36
N TYR A 176 -3.67 -21.39 -13.46
CA TYR A 176 -3.26 -22.23 -12.35
C TYR A 176 -2.35 -23.37 -12.83
N THR A 177 -1.74 -24.06 -11.87
CA THR A 177 -1.05 -25.33 -12.06
C THR A 177 -1.33 -26.25 -10.88
N ILE A 178 -1.17 -27.56 -11.06
CA ILE A 178 -1.35 -28.56 -10.00
C ILE A 178 -0.02 -29.28 -9.82
N LYS A 179 0.49 -29.32 -8.60
CA LYS A 179 1.67 -30.11 -8.22
C LYS A 179 1.26 -31.26 -7.31
N GLU A 180 1.98 -32.36 -7.38
CA GLU A 180 1.79 -33.52 -6.52
C GLU A 180 3.04 -33.74 -5.67
N THR A 181 2.85 -33.94 -4.38
CA THR A 181 3.93 -34.28 -3.44
C THR A 181 3.35 -35.09 -2.28
N GLY A 182 4.07 -36.07 -1.75
CA GLY A 182 3.54 -36.97 -0.71
C GLY A 182 2.26 -37.73 -1.09
N GLY A 183 1.95 -37.85 -2.39
CA GLY A 183 0.73 -38.46 -2.91
C GLY A 183 -0.53 -37.59 -2.86
N VAL A 184 -0.40 -36.31 -2.51
CA VAL A 184 -1.52 -35.33 -2.49
C VAL A 184 -1.36 -34.27 -3.58
N LYS A 185 -2.48 -33.81 -4.13
CA LYS A 185 -2.53 -32.75 -5.16
C LYS A 185 -2.72 -31.38 -4.51
N ILE A 186 -1.91 -30.42 -4.94
CA ILE A 186 -1.93 -29.04 -4.47
C ILE A 186 -2.10 -28.13 -5.69
N GLY A 187 -3.16 -27.33 -5.66
CA GLY A 187 -3.45 -26.34 -6.68
C GLY A 187 -2.78 -25.01 -6.37
N PHE A 188 -2.16 -24.40 -7.38
CA PHE A 188 -1.55 -23.08 -7.29
C PHE A 188 -2.16 -22.17 -8.33
N THR A 189 -2.67 -21.01 -7.93
CA THR A 189 -3.06 -19.92 -8.82
C THR A 189 -2.34 -18.63 -8.42
N GLY A 190 -2.25 -17.67 -9.34
CA GLY A 190 -1.45 -16.48 -9.17
C GLY A 190 -2.20 -15.21 -9.53
N VAL A 191 -1.95 -14.12 -8.82
CA VAL A 191 -2.43 -12.77 -9.18
C VAL A 191 -1.38 -11.71 -8.91
N VAL A 192 -1.48 -10.62 -9.65
CA VAL A 192 -0.67 -9.41 -9.46
C VAL A 192 -1.59 -8.22 -9.13
N THR A 193 -1.11 -7.27 -8.32
CA THR A 193 -1.86 -6.09 -7.89
C THR A 193 -2.53 -5.33 -9.04
N MET A 194 -3.73 -4.82 -8.78
CA MET A 194 -4.43 -3.95 -9.74
C MET A 194 -3.75 -2.59 -9.93
N GLU A 195 -2.75 -2.26 -9.10
CA GLU A 195 -1.92 -1.07 -9.26
C GLU A 195 -0.93 -1.18 -10.43
N THR A 196 -0.56 -2.40 -10.87
CA THR A 196 0.49 -2.66 -11.85
C THR A 196 0.45 -1.74 -13.08
N PRO A 197 -0.70 -1.52 -13.76
CA PRO A 197 -0.75 -0.64 -14.94
C PRO A 197 -0.29 0.80 -14.71
N SER A 198 -0.31 1.25 -13.45
CA SER A 198 0.12 2.61 -13.07
C SER A 198 1.58 2.69 -12.61
N ILE A 199 2.22 1.55 -12.34
CA ILE A 199 3.58 1.47 -11.77
C ILE A 199 4.57 0.72 -12.68
N VAL A 200 4.16 0.37 -13.90
CA VAL A 200 5.03 -0.18 -14.95
C VAL A 200 4.98 0.71 -16.20
N ASN A 201 5.92 0.54 -17.13
CA ASN A 201 5.90 1.30 -18.37
C ASN A 201 4.65 0.92 -19.21
N PRO A 202 3.72 1.85 -19.51
CA PRO A 202 2.48 1.52 -20.22
C PRO A 202 2.70 0.89 -21.60
N SER A 203 3.85 1.15 -22.24
CA SER A 203 4.20 0.53 -23.51
C SER A 203 4.56 -0.95 -23.38
N GLY A 204 5.12 -1.37 -22.24
CA GLY A 204 5.54 -2.75 -21.97
C GLY A 204 4.38 -3.73 -21.75
N ILE A 205 3.21 -3.21 -21.35
CA ILE A 205 1.99 -3.98 -21.10
C ILE A 205 0.89 -3.78 -22.16
N LYS A 206 1.20 -3.06 -23.24
CA LYS A 206 0.24 -2.78 -24.31
C LYS A 206 -0.33 -4.08 -24.89
N GLY A 207 -1.67 -4.15 -25.00
CA GLY A 207 -2.38 -5.33 -25.49
C GLY A 207 -2.78 -6.33 -24.41
N TYR A 208 -2.51 -6.03 -23.13
CA TYR A 208 -2.94 -6.82 -21.99
C TYR A 208 -3.81 -6.00 -21.05
N LYS A 209 -4.82 -6.62 -20.46
CA LYS A 209 -5.66 -6.03 -19.43
C LYS A 209 -5.49 -6.78 -18.11
N PHE A 210 -5.59 -6.00 -17.03
CA PHE A 210 -5.58 -6.47 -15.66
C PHE A 210 -7.05 -6.48 -15.19
N ILE A 211 -7.55 -7.63 -14.75
CA ILE A 211 -8.97 -7.87 -14.42
C ILE A 211 -9.15 -8.19 -12.93
N ASP A 212 -10.40 -8.22 -12.45
CA ASP A 212 -10.70 -8.47 -11.04
C ASP A 212 -10.05 -9.76 -10.52
N GLN A 213 -9.25 -9.62 -9.47
CA GLN A 213 -8.46 -10.71 -8.91
C GLN A 213 -9.33 -11.79 -8.27
N ALA A 214 -10.39 -11.41 -7.55
CA ALA A 214 -11.24 -12.36 -6.84
C ALA A 214 -12.03 -13.22 -7.82
N GLU A 215 -12.61 -12.62 -8.86
CA GLU A 215 -13.29 -13.35 -9.94
C GLU A 215 -12.33 -14.32 -10.64
N SER A 216 -11.13 -13.85 -11.00
CA SER A 216 -10.10 -14.66 -11.64
C SER A 216 -9.64 -15.85 -10.80
N VAL A 217 -9.36 -15.64 -9.51
CA VAL A 217 -8.94 -16.71 -8.58
C VAL A 217 -10.09 -17.70 -8.39
N ASN A 218 -11.30 -17.23 -8.09
CA ASN A 218 -12.44 -18.12 -7.85
C ASN A 218 -12.78 -18.97 -9.07
N LYS A 219 -12.58 -18.45 -10.29
CA LYS A 219 -12.68 -19.24 -11.53
C LYS A 219 -11.62 -20.35 -11.58
N ALA A 220 -10.35 -20.03 -11.32
CA ALA A 220 -9.27 -21.02 -11.29
C ALA A 220 -9.51 -22.09 -10.20
N VAL A 221 -9.97 -21.68 -9.02
CA VAL A 221 -10.39 -22.58 -7.92
C VAL A 221 -11.45 -23.56 -8.40
N ALA A 222 -12.52 -23.08 -9.03
CA ALA A 222 -13.58 -23.95 -9.53
C ALA A 222 -13.08 -24.96 -10.58
N GLU A 223 -12.10 -24.59 -11.41
CA GLU A 223 -11.47 -25.48 -12.40
C GLU A 223 -10.56 -26.54 -11.75
N MET A 224 -9.81 -26.18 -10.71
CA MET A 224 -9.00 -27.12 -9.93
C MET A 224 -9.86 -28.12 -9.13
N LYS A 225 -10.97 -27.66 -8.53
CA LYS A 225 -11.91 -28.52 -7.81
C LYS A 225 -12.55 -29.59 -8.70
N LYS A 226 -12.86 -29.24 -9.96
CA LYS A 226 -13.34 -30.23 -10.96
C LYS A 226 -12.33 -31.34 -11.24
N GLN A 227 -11.05 -31.11 -10.97
CA GLN A 227 -9.96 -32.07 -11.12
C GLN A 227 -9.63 -32.82 -9.81
N GLY A 228 -10.46 -32.63 -8.77
CA GLY A 228 -10.32 -33.28 -7.47
C GLY A 228 -9.26 -32.65 -6.57
N VAL A 229 -8.84 -31.42 -6.83
CA VAL A 229 -7.93 -30.68 -5.94
C VAL A 229 -8.72 -30.08 -4.78
N GLN A 230 -8.24 -30.30 -3.56
CA GLN A 230 -8.87 -29.84 -2.31
C GLN A 230 -7.91 -29.06 -1.40
N THR A 231 -6.64 -28.90 -1.81
CA THR A 231 -5.67 -27.99 -1.18
C THR A 231 -5.31 -26.90 -2.19
N ILE A 232 -5.59 -25.64 -1.86
CA ILE A 232 -5.43 -24.50 -2.79
C ILE A 232 -4.55 -23.40 -2.19
N VAL A 233 -3.54 -23.02 -2.96
CA VAL A 233 -2.59 -21.95 -2.64
C VAL A 233 -2.72 -20.83 -3.66
N VAL A 234 -2.82 -19.60 -3.18
CA VAL A 234 -2.76 -18.39 -4.00
C VAL A 234 -1.40 -17.73 -3.82
N LEU A 235 -0.69 -17.48 -4.91
CA LEU A 235 0.49 -16.64 -4.95
C LEU A 235 0.00 -15.24 -5.37
N ALA A 236 -0.15 -14.31 -4.43
CA ALA A 236 -0.66 -12.98 -4.68
C ALA A 236 0.45 -11.94 -4.51
N HIS A 237 0.82 -11.25 -5.59
CA HIS A 237 1.73 -10.13 -5.50
C HIS A 237 0.98 -8.84 -5.12
N ASP A 238 0.40 -8.88 -3.91
CA ASP A 238 -0.46 -7.83 -3.35
C ASP A 238 0.03 -7.40 -1.96
N PRO A 239 -0.02 -6.10 -1.64
CA PRO A 239 0.45 -5.58 -0.36
C PRO A 239 -0.51 -5.92 0.79
N GLY A 240 0.06 -6.25 1.95
CA GLY A 240 -0.68 -6.46 3.20
C GLY A 240 0.06 -5.92 4.42
N PHE A 241 -0.69 -5.48 5.43
CA PHE A 241 -0.18 -4.89 6.67
C PHE A 241 -0.93 -5.44 7.87
N GLY A 242 -0.27 -5.48 9.03
CA GLY A 242 -0.87 -5.89 10.30
C GLY A 242 -0.06 -6.99 10.98
N LYS A 243 -0.40 -7.27 12.23
CA LYS A 243 0.22 -8.35 13.03
C LYS A 243 -0.77 -9.41 13.49
N THR A 244 -2.06 -9.07 13.46
CA THR A 244 -3.19 -9.87 13.92
C THR A 244 -4.30 -9.81 12.89
N GLU A 245 -5.30 -10.66 13.00
CA GLU A 245 -6.47 -10.60 12.13
C GLU A 245 -7.23 -9.27 12.26
N GLN A 246 -7.26 -8.67 13.46
CA GLN A 246 -8.06 -7.47 13.75
C GLN A 246 -7.47 -6.19 13.15
N ASP A 247 -6.14 -6.10 13.04
CA ASP A 247 -5.44 -4.96 12.44
C ASP A 247 -4.98 -5.22 10.99
N ALA A 248 -5.19 -6.44 10.49
CA ALA A 248 -4.87 -6.81 9.12
C ALA A 248 -5.63 -5.92 8.12
N ASN A 249 -4.89 -5.31 7.19
CA ASN A 249 -5.43 -4.48 6.12
C ASN A 249 -4.53 -4.55 4.87
N GLY A 250 -4.99 -3.98 3.76
CA GLY A 250 -4.29 -4.00 2.47
C GLY A 250 -5.04 -4.81 1.41
N GLU A 251 -4.54 -4.77 0.18
CA GLU A 251 -5.18 -5.39 -0.99
C GLU A 251 -5.33 -6.89 -0.81
N VAL A 252 -4.29 -7.59 -0.32
CA VAL A 252 -4.34 -9.04 -0.12
C VAL A 252 -5.36 -9.46 0.95
N VAL A 253 -5.59 -8.61 1.96
CA VAL A 253 -6.58 -8.86 3.03
C VAL A 253 -8.00 -8.68 2.51
N GLU A 254 -8.23 -7.67 1.67
CA GLU A 254 -9.52 -7.46 1.01
C GLU A 254 -9.80 -8.51 -0.07
N LEU A 255 -8.76 -8.98 -0.77
CA LEU A 255 -8.85 -10.12 -1.67
C LEU A 255 -9.28 -11.37 -0.91
N ALA A 256 -8.59 -11.73 0.18
CA ALA A 256 -8.87 -12.92 0.98
C ALA A 256 -10.33 -13.03 1.45
N LYS A 257 -10.97 -11.90 1.78
CA LYS A 257 -12.38 -11.82 2.18
C LYS A 257 -13.37 -12.13 1.05
N LYS A 258 -12.95 -12.01 -0.21
CA LYS A 258 -13.77 -12.25 -1.41
C LYS A 258 -13.48 -13.58 -2.10
N LEU A 259 -12.41 -14.26 -1.69
CA LEU A 259 -12.02 -15.56 -2.24
C LEU A 259 -12.91 -16.68 -1.69
N ASP A 260 -13.09 -17.71 -2.52
CA ASP A 260 -13.77 -18.96 -2.16
C ASP A 260 -13.20 -19.55 -0.86
N ASP A 261 -14.06 -20.11 -0.01
CA ASP A 261 -13.70 -20.68 1.29
C ASP A 261 -12.65 -21.79 1.17
N GLU A 262 -12.55 -22.43 0.01
CA GLU A 262 -11.58 -23.50 -0.31
C GLU A 262 -10.14 -23.03 -0.46
N VAL A 263 -9.89 -21.72 -0.54
CA VAL A 263 -8.52 -21.20 -0.54
C VAL A 263 -7.91 -21.35 0.84
N ASP A 264 -6.81 -22.09 0.94
CA ASP A 264 -6.15 -22.40 2.21
C ASP A 264 -5.09 -21.39 2.60
N VAL A 265 -4.20 -21.07 1.67
CA VAL A 265 -2.99 -20.27 1.91
C VAL A 265 -2.84 -19.20 0.84
N ILE A 266 -2.42 -18.00 1.25
CA ILE A 266 -2.08 -16.89 0.36
C ILE A 266 -0.66 -16.44 0.69
N PHE A 267 0.26 -16.55 -0.26
CA PHE A 267 1.56 -15.90 -0.20
C PHE A 267 1.41 -14.48 -0.75
N ALA A 268 1.70 -13.47 0.06
CA ALA A 268 1.60 -12.05 -0.29
C ALA A 268 2.96 -11.46 -0.73
N GLY A 269 2.99 -10.20 -1.18
CA GLY A 269 4.21 -9.54 -1.69
C GLY A 269 4.07 -8.02 -1.82
N HIS A 270 4.87 -7.42 -2.70
CA HIS A 270 4.80 -6.03 -3.18
C HIS A 270 5.28 -4.94 -2.22
N ASN A 271 4.81 -4.91 -0.97
CA ASN A 271 5.16 -3.86 0.00
C ASN A 271 6.42 -4.16 0.85
N HIS A 272 7.11 -5.28 0.58
CA HIS A 272 8.32 -5.72 1.30
C HIS A 272 8.08 -5.90 2.81
N GLY A 273 6.84 -6.20 3.16
CA GLY A 273 6.36 -6.25 4.54
C GLY A 273 6.60 -7.59 5.21
N LEU A 274 6.32 -7.61 6.50
CA LEU A 274 6.09 -8.83 7.26
C LEU A 274 4.59 -9.00 7.47
N LEU A 275 4.05 -10.14 7.08
CA LEU A 275 2.67 -10.52 7.37
C LEU A 275 2.61 -12.01 7.69
N ASN A 276 1.87 -12.36 8.75
CA ASN A 276 1.56 -13.74 9.10
C ASN A 276 0.27 -13.74 9.94
N VAL A 277 -0.87 -13.84 9.26
CA VAL A 277 -2.20 -13.69 9.87
C VAL A 277 -3.17 -14.71 9.28
N ASN A 278 -4.24 -15.00 10.01
CA ASN A 278 -5.39 -15.71 9.45
C ASN A 278 -6.50 -14.70 9.17
N VAL A 279 -7.07 -14.71 7.97
CA VAL A 279 -8.19 -13.85 7.59
C VAL A 279 -9.24 -14.73 6.91
N ASN A 280 -10.45 -14.75 7.47
CA ASN A 280 -11.56 -15.55 6.92
C ASN A 280 -11.19 -17.03 6.69
N GLY A 281 -10.47 -17.62 7.64
CA GLY A 281 -10.02 -19.01 7.57
C GLY A 281 -8.80 -19.24 6.66
N LYS A 282 -8.25 -18.21 6.01
CA LYS A 282 -7.11 -18.31 5.07
C LYS A 282 -5.83 -17.84 5.74
N LEU A 283 -4.77 -18.64 5.62
CA LEU A 283 -3.45 -18.28 6.15
C LEU A 283 -2.74 -17.37 5.16
N ILE A 284 -2.44 -16.13 5.55
CA ILE A 284 -1.72 -15.16 4.71
C ILE A 284 -0.31 -14.98 5.26
N VAL A 285 0.71 -15.11 4.40
CA VAL A 285 2.12 -14.97 4.78
C VAL A 285 2.92 -14.12 3.78
N GLN A 286 3.83 -13.30 4.29
CA GLN A 286 4.80 -12.50 3.54
C GLN A 286 6.13 -12.39 4.30
N ALA A 287 7.25 -12.54 3.60
CA ALA A 287 8.58 -12.62 4.20
C ALA A 287 9.53 -11.52 3.74
N TYR A 288 9.27 -10.27 4.14
CA TYR A 288 10.11 -9.11 3.85
C TYR A 288 10.45 -9.04 2.34
N SER A 289 11.73 -8.93 1.98
CA SER A 289 12.21 -8.88 0.60
C SER A 289 13.69 -9.29 0.50
N TYR A 290 14.22 -9.33 -0.74
CA TYR A 290 15.65 -9.43 -1.06
C TYR A 290 16.35 -10.69 -0.55
N GLY A 291 15.58 -11.75 -0.29
CA GLY A 291 16.10 -12.99 0.30
C GLY A 291 16.59 -12.83 1.74
N THR A 292 16.25 -11.73 2.42
CA THR A 292 16.57 -11.51 3.85
C THR A 292 15.73 -12.38 4.79
N ALA A 293 14.62 -12.90 4.28
CA ALA A 293 13.79 -13.91 4.90
C ALA A 293 13.06 -14.75 3.84
N PHE A 294 12.44 -15.85 4.27
CA PHE A 294 11.51 -16.65 3.49
C PHE A 294 10.34 -17.11 4.37
N SER A 295 9.23 -17.44 3.73
CA SER A 295 8.04 -18.02 4.36
C SER A 295 8.18 -19.54 4.44
N ASP A 296 7.96 -20.12 5.61
CA ASP A 296 7.90 -21.58 5.82
C ASP A 296 6.48 -21.95 6.26
N VAL A 297 5.74 -22.61 5.37
CA VAL A 297 4.34 -23.01 5.62
C VAL A 297 4.25 -24.52 5.72
N ASP A 298 3.79 -25.01 6.87
CA ASP A 298 3.47 -26.41 7.10
C ASP A 298 1.98 -26.67 6.93
N LEU A 299 1.64 -27.69 6.13
CA LEU A 299 0.30 -28.21 5.95
C LEU A 299 0.23 -29.66 6.42
N GLU A 300 -0.81 -29.99 7.19
CA GLU A 300 -1.20 -31.37 7.47
C GLU A 300 -2.46 -31.67 6.64
N ILE A 301 -2.32 -32.54 5.64
CA ILE A 301 -3.35 -32.83 4.64
C ILE A 301 -3.88 -34.25 4.85
N ASP A 302 -5.21 -34.40 4.84
CA ASP A 302 -5.84 -35.71 4.85
C ASP A 302 -5.56 -36.44 3.50
N PRO A 303 -4.85 -37.58 3.49
CA PRO A 303 -4.54 -38.31 2.26
C PRO A 303 -5.77 -38.86 1.52
N ALA A 304 -6.91 -39.07 2.20
CA ALA A 304 -8.11 -39.63 1.59
C ALA A 304 -8.94 -38.55 0.87
N THR A 305 -9.04 -37.37 1.48
CA THR A 305 -9.87 -36.27 0.97
C THR A 305 -9.06 -35.21 0.23
N GLY A 306 -7.78 -35.05 0.55
CA GLY A 306 -6.93 -33.97 0.06
C GLY A 306 -7.17 -32.62 0.76
N GLN A 307 -7.97 -32.59 1.83
CA GLN A 307 -8.29 -31.37 2.58
C GLN A 307 -7.21 -31.03 3.61
N VAL A 308 -6.98 -29.73 3.82
CA VAL A 308 -6.07 -29.24 4.86
C VAL A 308 -6.72 -29.39 6.23
N MET A 309 -6.13 -30.22 7.09
CA MET A 309 -6.56 -30.42 8.48
C MET A 309 -5.96 -29.37 9.42
N ALA A 310 -4.71 -29.00 9.19
CA ALA A 310 -4.02 -27.97 9.95
C ALA A 310 -3.02 -27.22 9.05
N LYS A 311 -2.83 -25.94 9.34
CA LYS A 311 -1.87 -25.07 8.66
C LYS A 311 -1.23 -24.10 9.63
N ARG A 312 0.06 -23.84 9.46
CA ARG A 312 0.81 -22.81 10.18
C ARG A 312 1.89 -22.24 9.28
N ALA A 313 2.29 -21.01 9.56
CA ALA A 313 3.42 -20.37 8.89
C ALA A 313 4.38 -19.78 9.92
N GLU A 314 5.66 -19.74 9.56
CA GLU A 314 6.65 -18.84 10.15
C GLU A 314 7.41 -18.07 9.06
N VAL A 315 8.01 -16.95 9.45
CA VAL A 315 8.89 -16.17 8.58
C VAL A 315 10.30 -16.27 9.13
N VAL A 316 11.20 -16.89 8.37
CA VAL A 316 12.55 -17.26 8.80
C VAL A 316 13.54 -16.28 8.18
N SER A 317 14.30 -15.57 9.02
CA SER A 317 15.37 -14.67 8.54
C SER A 317 16.62 -15.45 8.14
N THR A 318 17.29 -15.03 7.08
CA THR A 318 18.50 -15.67 6.54
C THR A 318 19.77 -15.12 7.19
N ASN A 319 19.84 -15.18 8.52
CA ASN A 319 20.95 -14.66 9.30
C ASN A 319 22.25 -15.44 9.03
N HIS A 320 23.39 -14.75 9.01
CA HIS A 320 24.69 -15.32 8.65
C HIS A 320 25.35 -16.07 9.80
N LYS A 321 25.23 -15.55 11.03
CA LYS A 321 25.91 -16.12 12.18
C LYS A 321 25.53 -17.57 12.43
N GLY A 322 26.54 -18.45 12.41
CA GLY A 322 26.36 -19.88 12.67
C GLY A 322 25.86 -20.68 11.47
N VAL A 323 25.73 -20.06 10.30
CA VAL A 323 25.32 -20.72 9.05
C VAL A 323 26.48 -20.77 8.08
N THR A 324 26.70 -21.95 7.49
CA THR A 324 27.66 -22.10 6.38
C THR A 324 26.95 -21.74 5.08
N PRO A 325 27.46 -20.80 4.27
CA PRO A 325 26.85 -20.45 2.98
C PRO A 325 26.97 -21.60 1.98
N ASP A 326 26.01 -21.68 1.05
CA ASP A 326 25.96 -22.76 0.07
C ASP A 326 27.11 -22.65 -0.93
N ALA A 327 28.01 -23.63 -0.91
CA ALA A 327 29.26 -23.57 -1.66
C ALA A 327 29.07 -23.50 -3.19
N GLU A 328 27.97 -24.04 -3.72
CA GLU A 328 27.64 -23.93 -5.14
C GLU A 328 27.21 -22.52 -5.50
N THR A 329 26.31 -21.94 -4.70
CA THR A 329 25.87 -20.56 -4.88
C THR A 329 27.01 -19.57 -4.70
N VAL A 330 27.93 -19.78 -3.75
CA VAL A 330 29.15 -18.96 -3.61
C VAL A 330 29.95 -18.93 -4.91
N ARG A 331 30.25 -20.10 -5.49
CA ARG A 331 30.99 -20.18 -6.76
C ARG A 331 30.24 -19.52 -7.91
N PHE A 332 28.93 -19.68 -7.96
CA PHE A 332 28.08 -19.02 -8.95
C PHE A 332 28.20 -17.49 -8.84
N LEU A 333 28.07 -16.93 -7.64
CA LEU A 333 28.24 -15.50 -7.40
C LEU A 333 29.65 -15.02 -7.77
N GLU A 334 30.70 -15.73 -7.38
CA GLU A 334 32.08 -15.37 -7.74
C GLU A 334 32.29 -15.27 -9.26
N GLN A 335 31.70 -16.19 -10.03
CA GLN A 335 31.74 -16.16 -11.50
C GLN A 335 31.03 -14.93 -12.08
N LEU A 336 29.83 -14.60 -11.58
CA LEU A 336 29.09 -13.41 -12.00
C LEU A 336 29.88 -12.13 -11.70
N LYS A 337 30.47 -12.02 -10.50
CA LYS A 337 31.26 -10.87 -10.08
C LYS A 337 32.51 -10.70 -10.95
N ALA A 338 33.20 -11.81 -11.28
CA ALA A 338 34.35 -11.79 -12.19
C ALA A 338 33.98 -11.34 -13.61
N GLY A 339 32.76 -11.64 -14.07
CA GLY A 339 32.24 -11.22 -15.38
C GLY A 339 31.77 -9.76 -15.44
N THR A 340 31.69 -9.05 -14.32
CA THR A 340 31.11 -7.70 -14.22
C THR A 340 32.01 -6.66 -13.53
N PRO A 341 33.31 -6.54 -13.92
CA PRO A 341 34.27 -5.69 -13.22
C PRO A 341 33.85 -4.21 -13.14
N LYS A 342 33.12 -3.71 -14.15
CA LYS A 342 32.60 -2.33 -14.21
C LYS A 342 31.78 -1.97 -12.97
N LEU A 343 31.04 -2.92 -12.38
CA LEU A 343 30.23 -2.68 -11.17
C LEU A 343 31.06 -2.21 -9.99
N TYR A 344 32.35 -2.57 -9.93
CA TYR A 344 33.24 -2.30 -8.80
C TYR A 344 34.16 -1.09 -9.02
N GLU A 345 34.09 -0.49 -10.21
CA GLU A 345 34.84 0.72 -10.54
C GLU A 345 34.32 1.91 -9.72
N SER A 346 35.25 2.71 -9.20
CA SER A 346 34.92 3.91 -8.42
C SER A 346 34.38 5.00 -9.34
N VAL A 347 33.27 5.60 -8.97
CA VAL A 347 32.73 6.81 -9.64
C VAL A 347 33.01 8.08 -8.83
N GLY A 348 33.41 7.92 -7.57
CA GLY A 348 33.91 8.98 -6.70
C GLY A 348 33.91 8.54 -5.24
N THR A 349 34.05 9.49 -4.33
CA THR A 349 33.90 9.26 -2.88
C THR A 349 32.89 10.24 -2.29
N SER A 350 32.12 9.84 -1.29
CA SER A 350 31.27 10.75 -0.51
C SER A 350 31.73 10.80 0.95
N GLY A 351 31.60 11.96 1.59
CA GLY A 351 31.95 12.12 3.01
C GLY A 351 30.93 11.45 3.95
N GLU A 352 29.67 11.40 3.53
CA GLU A 352 28.53 10.85 4.27
C GLU A 352 27.63 10.07 3.31
N ALA A 353 26.68 9.29 3.82
CA ALA A 353 25.71 8.62 2.97
C ALA A 353 24.73 9.66 2.37
N ILE A 354 24.49 9.58 1.06
CA ILE A 354 23.51 10.44 0.38
C ILE A 354 22.24 9.61 0.19
N THR A 355 21.18 9.97 0.93
CA THR A 355 20.01 9.11 1.06
C THR A 355 18.78 9.61 0.28
N ARG A 356 17.90 8.68 -0.07
CA ARG A 356 16.55 8.91 -0.61
C ARG A 356 15.52 9.25 0.46
N THR A 357 15.93 9.33 1.72
CA THR A 357 15.04 9.68 2.83
C THR A 357 14.49 11.08 2.61
N ALA A 358 13.18 11.18 2.41
CA ALA A 358 12.51 12.43 2.18
C ALA A 358 12.29 13.21 3.49
N SER A 359 12.40 14.54 3.43
CA SER A 359 11.96 15.44 4.48
C SER A 359 10.44 15.35 4.69
N PRO A 360 9.89 15.94 5.77
CA PRO A 360 8.43 16.06 5.94
C PRO A 360 7.72 16.82 4.80
N ALA A 361 8.47 17.55 3.97
CA ALA A 361 7.97 18.23 2.78
C ALA A 361 8.08 17.39 1.50
N GLY A 362 8.81 16.26 1.53
CA GLY A 362 8.97 15.31 0.43
C GLY A 362 10.29 15.42 -0.35
N GLU A 363 11.19 16.33 0.01
CA GLU A 363 12.51 16.52 -0.63
C GLU A 363 13.56 15.58 -0.06
N SER A 364 14.37 14.94 -0.91
CA SER A 364 15.52 14.11 -0.52
C SER A 364 16.82 14.60 -1.16
N ALA A 365 17.94 14.43 -0.46
CA ALA A 365 19.25 14.83 -0.95
C ALA A 365 19.66 14.06 -2.22
N LEU A 366 19.44 12.74 -2.26
CA LEU A 366 19.72 11.94 -3.45
C LEU A 366 18.80 12.30 -4.63
N GLY A 367 17.54 12.62 -4.34
CA GLY A 367 16.60 13.11 -5.34
C GLY A 367 17.07 14.39 -6.02
N ASN A 368 17.60 15.34 -5.25
CA ASN A 368 18.18 16.57 -5.78
C ASN A 368 19.36 16.29 -6.71
N LEU A 369 20.29 15.41 -6.31
CA LEU A 369 21.45 15.03 -7.12
C LEU A 369 21.04 14.47 -8.49
N ILE A 370 20.06 13.56 -8.51
CA ILE A 370 19.57 12.92 -9.73
C ILE A 370 18.83 13.94 -10.62
N ALA A 371 17.93 14.73 -10.03
CA ALA A 371 17.19 15.73 -10.80
C ALA A 371 18.13 16.78 -11.42
N ASP A 372 19.20 17.17 -10.72
CA ASP A 372 20.24 18.06 -11.27
C ASP A 372 20.97 17.41 -12.45
N GLY A 373 21.32 16.12 -12.34
CA GLY A 373 21.92 15.36 -13.43
C GLY A 373 21.02 15.27 -14.66
N MET A 374 19.73 14.98 -14.47
CA MET A 374 18.73 14.96 -15.55
C MET A 374 18.64 16.31 -16.26
N ARG A 375 18.50 17.40 -15.50
CA ARG A 375 18.40 18.77 -16.03
C ARG A 375 19.67 19.17 -16.79
N ALA A 376 20.84 18.86 -16.23
CA ALA A 376 22.13 19.17 -16.84
C ALA A 376 22.32 18.42 -18.17
N ALA A 377 22.04 17.12 -18.20
CA ALA A 377 22.19 16.29 -19.39
C ALA A 377 21.28 16.74 -20.54
N MET A 378 20.04 17.11 -20.22
CA MET A 378 19.02 17.47 -21.22
C MET A 378 18.92 18.96 -21.53
N LYS A 379 19.65 19.81 -20.79
CA LYS A 379 19.67 21.27 -20.95
C LYS A 379 18.25 21.83 -20.95
N THR A 380 17.55 21.63 -19.85
CA THR A 380 16.16 22.03 -19.64
C THR A 380 16.03 23.05 -18.51
N ASP A 381 14.91 23.76 -18.49
CA ASP A 381 14.60 24.71 -17.42
C ASP A 381 14.43 23.95 -16.10
N PHE A 382 13.66 22.85 -16.13
CA PHE A 382 13.31 22.05 -14.96
C PHE A 382 13.58 20.56 -15.16
N ALA A 383 13.75 19.83 -14.06
CA ALA A 383 13.63 18.37 -14.05
C ALA A 383 12.72 17.89 -12.92
N PHE A 384 12.04 16.76 -13.16
CA PHE A 384 11.11 16.13 -12.24
C PHE A 384 11.30 14.62 -12.25
N MET A 385 11.69 14.05 -11.11
CA MET A 385 12.00 12.63 -10.93
C MET A 385 11.03 12.01 -9.93
N ASN A 386 10.38 10.90 -10.27
CA ASN A 386 9.52 10.19 -9.33
C ASN A 386 10.37 9.52 -8.23
N SER A 387 9.96 9.67 -6.98
CA SER A 387 10.68 9.12 -5.83
C SER A 387 10.75 7.59 -5.86
N GLY A 388 9.73 6.92 -6.40
CA GLY A 388 9.69 5.46 -6.56
C GLY A 388 10.78 4.91 -7.48
N GLY A 389 11.31 5.73 -8.40
CA GLY A 389 12.40 5.38 -9.31
C GLY A 389 13.79 5.35 -8.66
N ILE A 390 13.92 5.84 -7.42
CA ILE A 390 15.19 5.91 -6.66
C ILE A 390 15.22 4.76 -5.65
N ARG A 391 16.02 3.72 -5.89
CA ARG A 391 15.87 2.42 -5.20
C ARG A 391 16.88 2.16 -4.08
N TYR A 392 17.97 2.92 -4.04
CA TYR A 392 19.07 2.68 -3.11
C TYR A 392 19.64 4.01 -2.58
N ASP A 393 20.35 3.96 -1.45
CA ASP A 393 21.10 5.10 -0.91
C ASP A 393 22.56 5.01 -1.37
N LEU A 394 23.22 6.14 -1.62
CA LEU A 394 24.66 6.12 -1.89
C LEU A 394 25.44 6.02 -0.57
N PRO A 395 26.42 5.10 -0.48
CA PRO A 395 27.18 4.91 0.75
C PRO A 395 28.14 6.08 1.01
N ALA A 396 28.50 6.26 2.29
CA ALA A 396 29.68 7.03 2.65
C ALA A 396 30.96 6.30 2.18
N GLY A 397 32.02 7.04 1.87
CA GLY A 397 33.28 6.48 1.38
C GLY A 397 33.25 6.24 -0.13
N LYS A 398 33.76 5.10 -0.59
CA LYS A 398 33.86 4.78 -2.03
C LYS A 398 32.46 4.55 -2.60
N VAL A 399 32.11 5.31 -3.64
CA VAL A 399 30.90 5.09 -4.44
C VAL A 399 31.31 4.45 -5.75
N THR A 400 30.61 3.39 -6.15
CA THR A 400 30.89 2.59 -7.35
C THR A 400 29.80 2.77 -8.42
N TYR A 401 30.09 2.32 -9.65
CA TYR A 401 29.08 2.25 -10.69
C TYR A 401 27.92 1.31 -10.30
N GLY A 402 28.22 0.20 -9.60
CA GLY A 402 27.22 -0.70 -9.07
C GLY A 402 26.29 -0.03 -8.06
N ASP A 403 26.80 0.88 -7.23
CA ASP A 403 25.96 1.67 -6.32
C ASP A 403 25.00 2.58 -7.10
N LEU A 404 25.49 3.29 -8.12
CA LEU A 404 24.62 4.13 -8.97
C LEU A 404 23.56 3.30 -9.70
N PHE A 405 23.93 2.12 -10.22
CA PHE A 405 22.97 1.23 -10.87
C PHE A 405 21.89 0.77 -9.88
N LYS A 406 22.26 0.42 -8.64
CA LYS A 406 21.27 0.11 -7.58
C LYS A 406 20.35 1.30 -7.30
N VAL A 407 20.82 2.54 -7.44
CA VAL A 407 19.98 3.74 -7.29
C VAL A 407 18.96 3.88 -8.45
N GLN A 408 19.38 3.68 -9.70
CA GLN A 408 18.54 3.79 -10.91
C GLN A 408 18.60 2.50 -11.77
N PRO A 409 17.90 1.42 -11.37
CA PRO A 409 18.09 0.11 -12.00
C PRO A 409 17.25 -0.14 -13.26
N PHE A 410 16.35 0.79 -13.60
CA PHE A 410 15.33 0.57 -14.64
C PHE A 410 15.83 0.78 -16.06
N GLY A 411 16.99 1.43 -16.24
CA GLY A 411 17.49 1.80 -17.56
C GLY A 411 16.53 2.72 -18.32
N ASN A 412 15.89 3.65 -17.61
CA ASN A 412 14.94 4.57 -18.23
C ASN A 412 15.66 5.52 -19.18
N VAL A 413 14.96 5.97 -20.21
CA VAL A 413 15.44 7.00 -21.13
C VAL A 413 14.95 8.36 -20.65
N LEU A 414 15.83 9.38 -20.61
CA LEU A 414 15.41 10.73 -20.31
C LEU A 414 14.60 11.33 -21.47
N ILE A 415 13.46 11.92 -21.15
CA ILE A 415 12.58 12.60 -22.10
C ILE A 415 12.54 14.08 -21.75
N LYS A 416 12.96 14.92 -22.70
CA LYS A 416 12.72 16.36 -22.69
C LYS A 416 11.37 16.64 -23.35
N MET A 417 10.58 17.54 -22.78
CA MET A 417 9.33 18.03 -23.35
C MET A 417 9.08 19.48 -22.94
N THR A 418 8.08 20.11 -23.56
CA THR A 418 7.64 21.48 -23.28
C THR A 418 6.25 21.46 -22.63
N LEU A 419 6.09 22.17 -21.52
CA LEU A 419 4.83 22.39 -20.81
C LEU A 419 4.57 23.90 -20.63
N SER A 420 3.31 24.31 -20.71
CA SER A 420 2.90 25.62 -20.19
C SER A 420 3.03 25.68 -18.67
N GLY A 421 3.14 26.87 -18.08
CA GLY A 421 3.17 27.04 -16.62
C GLY A 421 1.92 26.47 -15.94
N ALA A 422 0.76 26.59 -16.58
CA ALA A 422 -0.49 26.00 -16.10
C ALA A 422 -0.42 24.46 -16.06
N GLN A 423 0.08 23.85 -17.13
CA GLN A 423 0.34 22.41 -17.16
C GLN A 423 1.37 22.02 -16.09
N PHE A 424 2.47 22.75 -15.97
CA PHE A 424 3.48 22.45 -14.96
C PHE A 424 2.92 22.52 -13.53
N ARG A 425 2.03 23.46 -13.22
CA ARG A 425 1.31 23.50 -11.94
C ARG A 425 0.39 22.30 -11.73
N GLU A 426 -0.34 21.89 -12.75
CA GLU A 426 -1.19 20.69 -12.69
C GLU A 426 -0.34 19.43 -12.49
N LEU A 427 0.83 19.31 -13.15
CA LEU A 427 1.78 18.22 -12.94
C LEU A 427 2.17 18.10 -11.46
N LEU A 428 2.54 19.22 -10.84
CA LEU A 428 2.93 19.21 -9.43
C LEU A 428 1.73 18.87 -8.52
N ASN A 429 0.50 19.24 -8.88
CA ASN A 429 -0.67 18.85 -8.11
C ASN A 429 -1.04 17.36 -8.25
N GLN A 430 -0.62 16.68 -9.32
CA GLN A 430 -0.76 15.22 -9.49
C GLN A 430 0.07 14.41 -8.49
N GLN A 431 0.95 15.04 -7.70
CA GLN A 431 1.60 14.40 -6.56
C GLN A 431 0.60 14.01 -5.46
N TRP A 432 -0.60 14.61 -5.45
CA TRP A 432 -1.72 14.27 -4.57
C TRP A 432 -2.96 13.87 -5.37
N LYS A 433 -3.33 14.67 -6.38
CA LYS A 433 -4.53 14.47 -7.19
C LYS A 433 -4.42 13.19 -8.02
N GLY A 434 -5.37 12.28 -7.83
CA GLY A 434 -5.42 10.99 -8.51
C GLY A 434 -4.52 9.91 -7.86
N GLN A 435 -3.77 10.25 -6.81
CA GLN A 435 -3.01 9.29 -6.03
C GLN A 435 -3.89 8.59 -5.00
N ASP A 436 -3.35 7.56 -4.35
CA ASP A 436 -4.07 6.85 -3.31
C ASP A 436 -4.22 7.75 -2.07
N PRO A 437 -5.41 7.76 -1.43
CA PRO A 437 -5.66 8.63 -0.28
C PRO A 437 -4.61 8.49 0.82
N GLY A 438 -3.97 9.61 1.18
CA GLY A 438 -2.94 9.66 2.21
C GLY A 438 -1.55 9.16 1.79
N ARG A 439 -1.36 8.78 0.53
CA ARG A 439 -0.07 8.31 -0.03
C ARG A 439 0.35 9.17 -1.22
N PRO A 440 0.71 10.45 -1.01
CA PRO A 440 1.16 11.30 -2.10
C PRO A 440 2.48 10.79 -2.68
N ARG A 441 2.60 10.83 -4.01
CA ARG A 441 3.85 10.51 -4.72
C ARG A 441 4.58 11.82 -4.93
N ILE A 442 5.32 12.33 -3.94
CA ILE A 442 6.07 13.59 -4.10
C ILE A 442 7.36 13.33 -4.91
N GLY A 443 7.51 14.03 -6.03
CA GLY A 443 8.66 13.95 -6.93
C GLY A 443 9.81 14.88 -6.51
N GLN A 444 11.01 14.52 -6.94
CA GLN A 444 12.27 15.21 -6.69
C GLN A 444 12.55 16.19 -7.83
N ILE A 445 13.11 17.36 -7.53
CA ILE A 445 13.04 18.52 -8.45
C ILE A 445 14.40 19.20 -8.67
N SER A 446 14.56 19.83 -9.83
CA SER A 446 15.71 20.71 -10.14
C SER A 446 15.27 21.90 -11.01
N GLY A 447 15.91 23.06 -10.84
CA GLY A 447 15.62 24.28 -11.62
C GLY A 447 14.50 25.17 -11.06
N PHE A 448 13.79 24.70 -10.04
CA PHE A 448 12.71 25.43 -9.37
C PHE A 448 12.55 25.00 -7.92
N ALA A 449 11.82 25.82 -7.16
CA ALA A 449 11.34 25.51 -5.82
C ALA A 449 9.82 25.77 -5.74
N TYR A 450 9.12 25.03 -4.87
CA TYR A 450 7.70 25.27 -4.64
C TYR A 450 7.28 25.04 -3.18
N ARG A 451 6.16 25.67 -2.84
CA ARG A 451 5.46 25.52 -1.55
C ARG A 451 4.18 24.74 -1.72
N TRP A 452 3.86 23.88 -0.75
CA TRP A 452 2.56 23.21 -0.72
C TRP A 452 1.88 23.25 0.64
N ASP A 453 0.55 23.28 0.63
CA ASP A 453 -0.31 23.36 1.82
C ASP A 453 -1.24 22.15 1.90
N ASP A 454 -1.04 21.34 2.93
CA ASP A 454 -1.79 20.10 3.12
C ASP A 454 -3.26 20.34 3.50
N SER A 455 -3.62 21.54 3.94
CA SER A 455 -5.01 21.90 4.26
C SER A 455 -5.85 22.17 3.01
N LYS A 456 -5.23 22.34 1.85
CA LYS A 456 -5.92 22.56 0.57
C LYS A 456 -6.41 21.23 -0.02
N PRO A 457 -7.52 21.25 -0.78
CA PRO A 457 -7.96 20.10 -1.57
C PRO A 457 -6.87 19.61 -2.53
N ASP A 458 -6.88 18.31 -2.83
CA ASP A 458 -6.03 17.74 -3.89
C ASP A 458 -6.33 18.45 -5.22
N GLY A 459 -5.28 18.92 -5.91
CA GLY A 459 -5.43 19.82 -7.07
C GLY A 459 -5.10 21.28 -6.77
N GLU A 460 -5.14 21.69 -5.50
CA GLU A 460 -4.89 23.08 -5.07
C GLU A 460 -3.78 23.20 -4.01
N LYS A 461 -3.06 22.11 -3.73
CA LYS A 461 -2.04 22.08 -2.69
C LYS A 461 -0.80 22.87 -3.08
N VAL A 462 -0.44 22.92 -4.36
CA VAL A 462 0.73 23.66 -4.84
C VAL A 462 0.42 25.16 -4.89
N LEU A 463 1.14 25.93 -4.08
CA LEU A 463 0.95 27.38 -3.93
C LEU A 463 1.81 28.17 -4.93
N ASP A 464 3.02 28.55 -4.53
CA ASP A 464 3.94 29.36 -5.31
C ASP A 464 5.03 28.48 -5.92
N ILE A 465 5.36 28.71 -7.19
CA ILE A 465 6.40 28.00 -7.93
C ILE A 465 7.39 29.06 -8.41
N ARG A 466 8.66 28.92 -8.04
CA ARG A 466 9.72 29.89 -8.28
C ARG A 466 10.88 29.22 -8.98
N LYS A 467 11.44 29.86 -10.00
CA LYS A 467 12.73 29.46 -10.56
C LYS A 467 13.85 29.69 -9.54
N GLU A 468 15.01 29.08 -9.77
CA GLU A 468 16.22 29.27 -8.93
C GLU A 468 16.64 30.74 -8.79
N ASP A 469 16.37 31.56 -9.80
CA ASP A 469 16.62 33.01 -9.79
C ASP A 469 15.60 33.83 -8.96
N GLY A 470 14.62 33.16 -8.33
CA GLY A 470 13.55 33.76 -7.53
C GLY A 470 12.36 34.31 -8.34
N THR A 471 12.41 34.28 -9.67
CA THR A 471 11.30 34.74 -10.49
C THR A 471 10.17 33.70 -10.53
N PRO A 472 8.88 34.14 -10.59
CA PRO A 472 7.75 33.23 -10.57
C PRO A 472 7.62 32.43 -11.87
N VAL A 473 7.15 31.19 -11.76
CA VAL A 473 6.63 30.42 -12.90
C VAL A 473 5.22 30.90 -13.18
N THR A 474 4.98 31.41 -14.39
CA THR A 474 3.70 32.01 -14.78
C THR A 474 2.93 31.09 -15.71
N ASP A 475 1.62 30.97 -15.51
CA ASP A 475 0.77 30.01 -16.20
C ASP A 475 0.81 30.09 -17.73
N GLY A 476 0.96 31.30 -18.30
CA GLY A 476 0.99 31.53 -19.75
C GLY A 476 2.35 31.38 -20.43
N ALA A 477 3.43 31.14 -19.68
CA ALA A 477 4.76 30.92 -20.25
C ALA A 477 5.01 29.43 -20.51
N SER A 478 5.92 29.11 -21.42
CA SER A 478 6.34 27.73 -21.71
C SER A 478 7.70 27.45 -21.08
N TYR A 479 7.85 26.23 -20.57
CA TYR A 479 9.06 25.75 -19.91
C TYR A 479 9.44 24.37 -20.43
N THR A 480 10.73 24.15 -20.63
CA THR A 480 11.26 22.83 -20.94
C THR A 480 11.48 22.05 -19.66
N ILE A 481 11.02 20.80 -19.64
CA ILE A 481 11.14 19.89 -18.50
C ILE A 481 11.76 18.57 -18.95
N THR A 482 12.58 17.98 -18.08
CA THR A 482 13.07 16.60 -18.20
C THR A 482 12.44 15.69 -17.18
N VAL A 483 11.95 14.54 -17.64
CA VAL A 483 11.48 13.41 -16.84
C VAL A 483 12.07 12.12 -17.40
N ASN A 484 11.93 10.99 -16.72
CA ASN A 484 12.20 9.68 -17.33
C ASN A 484 11.02 9.21 -18.21
N ASP A 485 11.23 8.26 -19.11
CA ASP A 485 10.23 7.81 -20.08
C ASP A 485 9.05 7.07 -19.43
N PHE A 486 9.26 6.37 -18.32
CA PHE A 486 8.18 5.84 -17.48
C PHE A 486 7.19 6.95 -17.09
N MET A 487 7.67 8.05 -16.54
CA MET A 487 6.83 9.21 -16.19
C MET A 487 6.27 9.91 -17.43
N ALA A 488 7.07 10.07 -18.49
CA ALA A 488 6.63 10.71 -19.73
C ALA A 488 5.42 10.02 -20.37
N ASN A 489 5.28 8.71 -20.14
CA ASN A 489 4.17 7.88 -20.60
C ASN A 489 2.99 7.82 -19.60
N GLY A 490 3.05 8.55 -18.49
CA GLY A 490 1.99 8.66 -17.50
C GLY A 490 2.10 7.68 -16.32
N GLY A 491 3.27 7.05 -16.14
CA GLY A 491 3.59 6.27 -14.94
C GLY A 491 3.42 7.08 -13.66
N ASP A 492 3.23 6.41 -12.53
CA ASP A 492 2.92 6.99 -11.21
C ASP A 492 1.68 7.92 -11.23
N LYS A 493 0.76 7.67 -12.18
CA LYS A 493 -0.46 8.47 -12.39
C LYS A 493 -0.19 9.94 -12.76
N TYR A 494 1.02 10.28 -13.23
CA TYR A 494 1.35 11.60 -13.78
C TYR A 494 0.82 11.78 -15.22
N VAL A 495 -0.49 11.60 -15.39
CA VAL A 495 -1.13 11.49 -16.71
C VAL A 495 -0.98 12.75 -17.56
N LEU A 496 -0.75 13.92 -16.95
CA LEU A 496 -0.52 15.15 -17.68
C LEU A 496 0.74 15.09 -18.55
N LEU A 497 1.76 14.34 -18.11
CA LEU A 497 2.99 14.21 -18.87
C LEU A 497 2.77 13.62 -20.26
N LYS A 498 1.64 12.95 -20.54
CA LYS A 498 1.21 12.48 -21.88
C LYS A 498 0.80 13.61 -22.84
N GLU A 499 0.59 14.82 -22.34
CA GLU A 499 0.25 16.01 -23.14
C GLU A 499 1.46 16.89 -23.46
N GLY A 500 2.64 16.58 -22.90
CA GLY A 500 3.87 17.33 -23.14
C GLY A 500 4.24 17.40 -24.63
N ALA A 501 4.51 18.61 -25.11
CA ALA A 501 4.87 18.90 -26.49
C ALA A 501 6.37 18.70 -26.75
N GLU A 502 6.77 18.65 -28.02
CA GLU A 502 8.19 18.68 -28.44
C GLU A 502 9.08 17.59 -27.79
N ARG A 503 8.51 16.39 -27.62
CA ARG A 503 9.21 15.29 -26.95
C ARG A 503 10.48 14.89 -27.68
N THR A 504 11.59 14.89 -26.95
CA THR A 504 12.88 14.44 -27.46
C THR A 504 13.51 13.48 -26.46
N ALA A 505 13.87 12.29 -26.94
CA ALA A 505 14.60 11.30 -26.15
C ALA A 505 16.08 11.68 -26.01
N GLY A 506 16.65 11.39 -24.85
CA GLY A 506 18.03 11.66 -24.48
C GLY A 506 18.80 10.39 -24.09
N PRO A 507 19.84 10.52 -23.25
CA PRO A 507 20.58 9.37 -22.74
C PRO A 507 19.76 8.58 -21.70
N LEU A 508 20.33 7.46 -21.25
CA LEU A 508 19.83 6.75 -20.08
C LEU A 508 19.95 7.64 -18.84
N ASP A 509 19.00 7.49 -17.91
CA ASP A 509 18.94 8.26 -16.68
C ASP A 509 20.15 8.02 -15.76
N LEU A 510 20.60 6.77 -15.65
CA LEU A 510 21.81 6.39 -14.93
C LEU A 510 23.07 7.03 -15.54
N ASP A 511 23.18 7.04 -16.87
CA ASP A 511 24.34 7.62 -17.57
C ASP A 511 24.38 9.14 -17.38
N ALA A 512 23.21 9.80 -17.37
CA ALA A 512 23.10 11.23 -17.07
C ALA A 512 23.58 11.55 -15.64
N THR A 513 23.15 10.75 -14.65
CA THR A 513 23.60 10.90 -13.25
C THR A 513 25.10 10.65 -13.11
N LEU A 514 25.62 9.59 -13.74
CA LEU A 514 27.05 9.28 -13.74
C LEU A 514 27.86 10.43 -14.33
N GLN A 515 27.49 10.92 -15.51
CA GLN A 515 28.18 12.02 -16.17
C GLN A 515 28.14 13.29 -15.32
N TYR A 516 26.99 13.61 -14.72
CA TYR A 516 26.87 14.75 -13.81
C TYR A 516 27.79 14.63 -12.60
N ILE A 517 27.86 13.45 -11.97
CA ILE A 517 28.78 13.19 -10.86
C ILE A 517 30.24 13.40 -11.29
N GLN A 518 30.61 12.86 -12.45
CA GLN A 518 31.95 12.99 -13.00
C GLN A 518 32.31 14.46 -13.27
N ASP A 519 31.43 15.21 -13.92
CA ASP A 519 31.68 16.62 -14.29
C ASP A 519 31.69 17.54 -13.07
N ARG A 520 30.80 17.30 -12.10
CA ARG A 520 30.57 18.20 -10.98
C ARG A 520 31.47 17.95 -9.77
N TYR A 521 31.91 16.71 -9.60
CA TYR A 521 32.65 16.26 -8.42
C TYR A 521 33.99 15.61 -8.79
N THR A 522 33.95 14.46 -9.45
CA THR A 522 35.13 13.58 -9.57
C THR A 522 36.24 14.19 -10.43
N SER A 523 35.91 14.78 -11.58
CA SER A 523 36.88 15.48 -12.44
C SER A 523 37.50 16.72 -11.78
N GLN A 524 36.82 17.26 -10.76
CA GLN A 524 37.29 18.41 -9.97
C GLN A 524 38.00 17.99 -8.68
N GLY A 525 38.20 16.68 -8.44
CA GLY A 525 38.79 16.15 -7.22
C GLY A 525 37.95 16.40 -5.95
N LYS A 526 36.65 16.66 -6.11
CA LYS A 526 35.72 16.93 -4.99
C LYS A 526 34.99 15.66 -4.60
N PRO A 527 34.71 15.43 -3.30
CA PRO A 527 33.80 14.38 -2.89
C PRO A 527 32.37 14.70 -3.37
N LEU A 528 31.62 13.63 -3.68
CA LEU A 528 30.19 13.69 -3.94
C LEU A 528 29.49 14.25 -2.72
N ALA A 529 28.62 15.22 -2.93
CA ALA A 529 27.79 15.83 -1.91
C ALA A 529 26.42 16.17 -2.48
N ALA A 530 25.38 16.00 -1.68
CA ALA A 530 24.06 16.52 -1.94
C ALA A 530 23.35 16.77 -0.61
N SER A 531 22.48 17.77 -0.57
CA SER A 531 21.73 18.14 0.62
C SER A 531 20.28 18.46 0.27
N ILE A 532 19.44 18.47 1.30
CA ILE A 532 18.11 19.07 1.21
C ILE A 532 18.30 20.59 1.24
N GLU A 533 17.82 21.28 0.21
CA GLU A 533 18.09 22.70 -0.04
C GLU A 533 16.83 23.57 0.18
N GLY A 534 15.70 22.95 0.53
CA GLY A 534 14.42 23.65 0.64
C GLY A 534 13.78 23.92 -0.74
N ARG A 535 14.10 23.09 -1.73
CA ARG A 535 13.43 23.11 -3.05
C ARG A 535 11.94 22.80 -2.88
N ILE A 536 11.59 21.94 -1.92
CA ILE A 536 10.19 21.62 -1.60
C ILE A 536 9.92 22.00 -0.16
N THR A 537 8.93 22.87 0.06
CA THR A 537 8.57 23.32 1.41
C THR A 537 7.10 23.12 1.70
N ARG A 538 6.81 22.47 2.82
CA ARG A 538 5.44 22.29 3.33
C ARG A 538 5.09 23.48 4.22
N VAL A 539 3.97 24.14 3.95
CA VAL A 539 3.40 25.12 4.85
C VAL A 539 2.96 24.40 6.13
N PRO A 540 3.45 24.79 7.33
CA PRO A 540 3.03 24.18 8.58
C PRO A 540 1.51 24.25 8.70
N SER A 541 0.86 23.12 9.02
CA SER A 541 -0.53 23.15 9.49
C SER A 541 -0.55 23.98 10.77
N GLN A 542 -1.27 25.10 10.75
CA GLN A 542 -1.21 26.05 11.86
C GLN A 542 -1.70 25.40 13.17
N PRO A 543 -0.87 25.36 14.23
CA PRO A 543 -1.36 25.00 15.55
C PRO A 543 -2.31 26.12 16.03
N ALA A 544 -3.41 25.78 16.71
CA ALA A 544 -4.41 26.76 17.14
C ALA A 544 -3.94 27.75 18.21
N SER A 545 -2.73 27.59 18.78
CA SER A 545 -2.10 28.66 19.56
C SER A 545 -1.76 29.90 18.71
N ALA A 546 -2.00 29.87 17.39
CA ALA A 546 -1.74 30.94 16.44
C ALA A 546 -2.94 31.87 16.15
N PHE A 547 -4.13 31.62 16.71
CA PHE A 547 -5.24 32.56 16.57
C PHE A 547 -5.11 33.71 17.57
N GLU A 548 -4.69 34.87 17.08
CA GLU A 548 -4.51 36.09 17.87
C GLU A 548 -5.78 36.52 18.62
N ASP A 549 -6.95 36.13 18.11
CA ASP A 549 -8.26 36.43 18.70
C ASP A 549 -8.84 35.29 19.56
N VAL A 550 -8.04 34.26 19.89
CA VAL A 550 -8.40 33.19 20.84
C VAL A 550 -7.28 33.06 21.87
N LEU A 551 -7.32 33.94 22.88
CA LEU A 551 -6.27 34.03 23.90
C LEU A 551 -6.36 32.89 24.95
N PRO A 552 -5.23 32.47 25.55
CA PRO A 552 -5.24 31.59 26.71
C PRO A 552 -6.18 32.11 27.81
N GLY A 553 -7.09 31.27 28.29
CA GLY A 553 -8.15 31.65 29.23
C GLY A 553 -9.50 31.92 28.59
N PHE A 554 -9.61 31.99 27.26
CA PHE A 554 -10.90 31.95 26.58
C PHE A 554 -11.59 30.59 26.83
N TRP A 555 -12.88 30.59 27.13
CA TRP A 555 -13.59 29.39 27.61
C TRP A 555 -13.61 28.22 26.61
N ALA A 556 -13.49 28.50 25.31
CA ALA A 556 -13.39 27.50 24.25
C ALA A 556 -11.95 27.28 23.75
N TYR A 557 -10.93 27.86 24.40
CA TYR A 557 -9.52 27.81 23.98
C TYR A 557 -9.06 26.38 23.70
N ASP A 558 -9.18 25.47 24.67
CA ASP A 558 -8.71 24.09 24.54
C ASP A 558 -9.46 23.31 23.45
N ALA A 559 -10.76 23.58 23.29
CA ALA A 559 -11.58 22.92 22.27
C ALA A 559 -11.18 23.37 20.86
N ILE A 560 -11.00 24.68 20.67
CA ILE A 560 -10.49 25.24 19.42
C ILE A 560 -9.07 24.71 19.16
N ALA A 561 -8.24 24.61 20.21
CA ALA A 561 -6.89 24.08 20.15
C ALA A 561 -6.84 22.64 19.63
N ALA A 562 -7.53 21.74 20.34
CA ALA A 562 -7.57 20.32 20.01
C ALA A 562 -8.18 20.06 18.63
N LEU A 563 -9.23 20.79 18.24
CA LEU A 563 -9.86 20.59 16.93
C LEU A 563 -8.99 21.10 15.78
N ALA A 564 -8.28 22.21 15.95
CA ALA A 564 -7.37 22.70 14.91
C ALA A 564 -6.14 21.81 14.78
N GLU A 565 -5.60 21.29 15.89
CA GLU A 565 -4.52 20.29 15.88
C GLU A 565 -4.94 19.01 15.15
N ARG A 566 -6.18 18.57 15.37
CA ARG A 566 -6.80 17.44 14.65
C ARG A 566 -7.28 17.79 13.24
N ARG A 567 -7.08 19.03 12.78
CA ARG A 567 -7.47 19.55 11.44
C ARG A 567 -8.98 19.48 11.17
N ILE A 568 -9.79 19.56 12.21
CA ILE A 568 -11.26 19.53 12.13
C ILE A 568 -11.83 20.95 11.92
N ILE A 569 -11.22 21.97 12.55
CA ILE A 569 -11.52 23.39 12.31
C ILE A 569 -10.35 24.14 11.67
N SER A 570 -10.65 25.21 10.95
CA SER A 570 -9.69 26.19 10.42
C SER A 570 -10.08 27.63 10.80
N GLY A 571 -9.10 28.53 10.78
CA GLY A 571 -9.32 29.97 10.97
C GLY A 571 -10.01 30.63 9.78
N VAL A 572 -10.54 31.84 9.98
CA VAL A 572 -11.00 32.71 8.88
C VAL A 572 -9.82 33.36 8.15
N SER A 573 -8.67 33.41 8.81
CA SER A 573 -7.36 33.76 8.23
C SER A 573 -6.27 32.90 8.88
N SER A 574 -5.03 33.12 8.46
CA SER A 574 -3.85 32.51 9.09
C SER A 574 -3.57 32.99 10.52
N THR A 575 -4.30 33.98 11.04
CA THR A 575 -4.07 34.49 12.42
C THR A 575 -5.36 34.70 13.19
N ARG A 576 -6.53 34.48 12.58
CA ARG A 576 -7.82 34.77 13.21
C ARG A 576 -8.80 33.61 13.08
N PHE A 577 -9.49 33.32 14.17
CA PHE A 577 -10.56 32.32 14.24
C PHE A 577 -11.97 32.94 14.20
N GLU A 578 -12.14 34.17 14.70
CA GLU A 578 -13.44 34.82 14.91
C GLU A 578 -14.41 34.02 15.81
N PRO A 579 -14.07 33.80 17.09
CA PRO A 579 -14.85 32.92 17.98
C PRO A 579 -16.33 33.32 18.11
N GLU A 580 -16.65 34.62 18.03
CA GLU A 580 -18.01 35.14 18.19
C GLU A 580 -18.82 35.26 16.88
N ARG A 581 -18.19 35.01 15.72
CA ARG A 581 -18.89 35.03 14.42
C ARG A 581 -19.98 33.97 14.41
N LYS A 582 -21.13 34.33 13.85
CA LYS A 582 -22.27 33.42 13.70
C LYS A 582 -21.97 32.38 12.63
N VAL A 583 -22.30 31.13 12.92
CA VAL A 583 -22.05 29.99 12.04
C VAL A 583 -23.30 29.69 11.23
N THR A 584 -23.12 29.34 9.96
CA THR A 584 -24.24 28.95 9.09
C THR A 584 -24.61 27.48 9.29
N ARG A 585 -25.80 27.08 8.83
CA ARG A 585 -26.22 25.67 8.85
C ARG A 585 -25.27 24.76 8.07
N ALA A 586 -24.73 25.22 6.95
CA ALA A 586 -23.77 24.45 6.17
C ALA A 586 -22.42 24.29 6.88
N GLU A 587 -21.91 25.36 7.49
CA GLU A 587 -20.61 25.35 8.18
C GLU A 587 -20.57 24.37 9.36
N ILE A 588 -21.59 24.37 10.23
CA ILE A 588 -21.64 23.41 11.36
C ILE A 588 -21.83 21.96 10.89
N THR A 589 -22.58 21.76 9.80
CA THR A 589 -22.78 20.42 9.23
C THR A 589 -21.48 19.87 8.69
N ALA A 590 -20.75 20.67 7.90
CA ALA A 590 -19.44 20.27 7.36
C ALA A 590 -18.44 19.98 8.49
N LEU A 591 -18.52 20.74 9.58
CA LEU A 591 -17.68 20.51 10.75
C LEU A 591 -17.96 19.14 11.40
N LEU A 592 -19.23 18.78 11.59
CA LEU A 592 -19.63 17.49 12.14
C LEU A 592 -19.28 16.32 11.21
N VAL A 593 -19.43 16.48 9.90
CA VAL A 593 -19.04 15.49 8.89
C VAL A 593 -17.55 15.16 8.97
N ARG A 594 -16.70 16.19 9.05
CA ARG A 594 -15.24 16.03 9.21
C ARG A 594 -14.90 15.36 10.54
N ALA A 595 -15.56 15.80 11.61
CA ALA A 595 -15.35 15.25 12.95
C ALA A 595 -15.73 13.77 13.07
N LEU A 596 -16.74 13.32 12.32
CA LEU A 596 -17.22 11.94 12.30
C LEU A 596 -16.61 11.08 11.17
N GLY A 597 -15.82 11.67 10.27
CA GLY A 597 -15.24 10.95 9.13
C GLY A 597 -16.27 10.43 8.12
N LEU A 598 -17.43 11.09 8.00
CA LEU A 598 -18.51 10.64 7.12
C LEU A 598 -18.13 10.85 5.65
N LYS A 599 -18.54 9.90 4.80
CA LYS A 599 -18.30 9.92 3.35
C LYS A 599 -19.64 9.91 2.60
N GLY A 600 -19.70 10.55 1.43
CA GLY A 600 -20.89 10.48 0.59
C GLY A 600 -20.65 10.76 -0.88
N THR A 601 -21.54 10.23 -1.72
CA THR A 601 -21.40 10.22 -3.20
C THR A 601 -22.70 10.51 -3.96
N ALA A 602 -23.85 10.74 -3.30
CA ALA A 602 -25.13 11.00 -3.96
C ALA A 602 -25.46 12.49 -4.13
N GLY A 603 -26.48 12.78 -4.94
CA GLY A 603 -27.07 14.11 -5.06
C GLY A 603 -27.93 14.49 -3.85
N LEU A 604 -27.97 15.78 -3.54
CA LEU A 604 -28.85 16.35 -2.51
C LEU A 604 -30.25 16.63 -3.06
N PRO A 605 -31.32 16.44 -2.27
CA PRO A 605 -32.67 16.83 -2.67
C PRO A 605 -32.90 18.37 -2.57
N PHE A 606 -31.92 19.12 -2.08
CA PHE A 606 -32.04 20.54 -1.78
C PHE A 606 -31.68 21.39 -2.99
N THR A 607 -32.67 22.14 -3.49
CA THR A 607 -32.54 23.00 -4.67
C THR A 607 -31.66 24.24 -4.43
N ASP A 608 -31.51 24.65 -3.18
CA ASP A 608 -30.66 25.75 -2.74
C ASP A 608 -29.22 25.32 -2.39
N VAL A 609 -28.84 24.08 -2.67
CA VAL A 609 -27.48 23.56 -2.56
C VAL A 609 -27.07 22.94 -3.91
N PRO A 610 -26.70 23.76 -4.92
CA PRO A 610 -26.23 23.23 -6.20
C PRO A 610 -24.89 22.49 -6.05
N ALA A 611 -24.53 21.65 -7.00
CA ALA A 611 -23.26 20.92 -6.99
C ALA A 611 -22.01 21.84 -6.97
N SER A 612 -22.16 23.08 -7.42
CA SER A 612 -21.12 24.13 -7.36
C SER A 612 -21.01 24.81 -5.98
N TYR A 613 -21.93 24.54 -5.06
CA TYR A 613 -21.85 25.08 -3.70
C TYR A 613 -20.66 24.42 -2.98
N GLY A 614 -19.75 25.23 -2.43
CA GLY A 614 -18.43 24.75 -1.97
C GLY A 614 -18.45 23.67 -0.89
N LEU A 615 -19.54 23.52 -0.13
CA LEU A 615 -19.73 22.46 0.89
C LEU A 615 -20.75 21.38 0.46
N ALA A 616 -21.14 21.32 -0.81
CA ALA A 616 -22.07 20.32 -1.30
C ALA A 616 -21.64 18.86 -1.01
N PRO A 617 -20.34 18.49 -1.12
CA PRO A 617 -19.88 17.14 -0.78
C PRO A 617 -20.14 16.78 0.69
N GLU A 618 -19.80 17.65 1.64
CA GLU A 618 -20.05 17.41 3.06
C GLU A 618 -21.54 17.36 3.39
N LEU A 619 -22.34 18.24 2.79
CA LEU A 619 -23.79 18.22 2.96
C LEU A 619 -24.40 16.91 2.42
N SER A 620 -23.90 16.40 1.30
CA SER A 620 -24.31 15.09 0.76
C SER A 620 -23.98 13.95 1.72
N ALA A 621 -22.73 13.91 2.24
CA ALA A 621 -22.32 12.93 3.24
C ALA A 621 -23.18 13.00 4.51
N ALA A 622 -23.48 14.21 4.99
CA ALA A 622 -24.36 14.43 6.14
C ALA A 622 -25.78 13.91 5.89
N PHE A 623 -26.35 14.19 4.72
CA PHE A 623 -27.70 13.75 4.37
C PHE A 623 -27.78 12.22 4.28
N GLN A 624 -26.81 11.59 3.61
CA GLN A 624 -26.75 10.12 3.51
C GLN A 624 -26.58 9.44 4.86
N ALA A 625 -25.82 10.05 5.77
CA ALA A 625 -25.62 9.53 7.12
C ALA A 625 -26.83 9.79 8.05
N GLY A 626 -27.87 10.48 7.59
CA GLY A 626 -29.01 10.88 8.43
C GLY A 626 -28.69 11.96 9.46
N LEU A 627 -27.60 12.71 9.27
CA LEU A 627 -27.18 13.79 10.17
C LEU A 627 -28.06 15.04 9.99
N ILE A 628 -28.45 15.34 8.75
CA ILE A 628 -29.24 16.53 8.40
C ILE A 628 -30.58 16.21 7.74
N ASP A 629 -31.53 17.11 8.00
CA ASP A 629 -32.76 17.26 7.24
C ASP A 629 -32.81 18.68 6.64
N GLY A 630 -33.64 18.85 5.62
CA GLY A 630 -33.97 20.16 5.07
C GLY A 630 -34.85 20.98 6.02
N VAL A 631 -34.87 22.31 5.83
CA VAL A 631 -35.91 23.16 6.42
C VAL A 631 -37.26 22.96 5.72
N SER A 632 -37.24 22.36 4.53
CA SER A 632 -38.38 21.80 3.82
C SER A 632 -37.92 20.57 3.01
N ALA A 633 -38.83 19.93 2.28
CA ALA A 633 -38.48 18.79 1.43
C ALA A 633 -37.46 19.12 0.31
N SER A 634 -37.33 20.40 -0.06
CA SER A 634 -36.48 20.84 -1.19
C SER A 634 -35.53 21.99 -0.85
N GLN A 635 -35.44 22.41 0.42
CA GLN A 635 -34.55 23.48 0.85
C GLN A 635 -33.78 23.14 2.13
N PHE A 636 -32.51 23.51 2.18
CA PHE A 636 -31.63 23.35 3.34
C PHE A 636 -31.32 24.65 4.09
N ALA A 637 -31.38 25.79 3.41
CA ALA A 637 -30.96 27.12 3.85
C ALA A 637 -29.48 27.16 4.31
N PRO A 638 -28.51 26.87 3.41
CA PRO A 638 -27.12 26.62 3.79
C PRO A 638 -26.41 27.83 4.45
N ASP A 639 -26.69 29.04 3.98
CA ASP A 639 -26.02 30.28 4.42
C ASP A 639 -26.71 30.98 5.59
N ARG A 640 -27.86 30.47 6.05
CA ARG A 640 -28.59 31.05 7.19
C ARG A 640 -27.84 30.74 8.49
N PRO A 641 -27.68 31.72 9.41
CA PRO A 641 -27.22 31.45 10.76
C PRO A 641 -28.06 30.36 11.45
N VAL A 642 -27.38 29.36 11.99
CA VAL A 642 -28.03 28.24 12.69
C VAL A 642 -28.41 28.65 14.11
N ARG A 643 -29.62 28.30 14.56
CA ARG A 643 -30.07 28.56 15.93
C ARG A 643 -29.56 27.48 16.88
N ARG A 644 -29.43 27.80 18.17
CA ARG A 644 -28.95 26.84 19.18
C ARG A 644 -29.82 25.60 19.32
N GLU A 645 -31.14 25.71 19.18
CA GLU A 645 -32.03 24.54 19.21
C GLU A 645 -31.84 23.61 18.00
N GLU A 646 -31.44 24.16 16.85
CA GLU A 646 -31.11 23.36 15.65
C GLU A 646 -29.77 22.65 15.80
N ILE A 647 -28.79 23.31 16.42
CA ILE A 647 -27.51 22.67 16.75
C ILE A 647 -27.72 21.50 17.72
N ALA A 648 -28.63 21.59 18.69
CA ALA A 648 -28.91 20.48 19.60
C ALA A 648 -29.39 19.23 18.84
N ALA A 649 -30.27 19.40 17.85
CA ALA A 649 -30.70 18.30 17.00
C ALA A 649 -29.55 17.68 16.19
N LEU A 650 -28.68 18.53 15.61
CA LEU A 650 -27.47 18.07 14.91
C LEU A 650 -26.52 17.31 15.85
N ALA A 651 -26.31 17.80 17.07
CA ALA A 651 -25.42 17.21 18.06
C ALA A 651 -25.88 15.81 18.48
N VAL A 652 -27.19 15.66 18.78
CA VAL A 652 -27.77 14.39 19.18
C VAL A 652 -27.70 13.39 18.03
N ARG A 653 -28.04 13.77 16.79
CA ARG A 653 -27.89 12.88 15.62
C ARG A 653 -26.44 12.48 15.39
N ALA A 654 -25.52 13.43 15.49
CA ALA A 654 -24.09 13.16 15.38
C ALA A 654 -23.61 12.17 16.45
N HIS A 655 -24.10 12.29 17.68
CA HIS A 655 -23.82 11.35 18.76
C HIS A 655 -24.39 9.95 18.49
N GLN A 656 -25.61 9.87 17.97
CA GLN A 656 -26.24 8.60 17.57
C GLN A 656 -25.44 7.91 16.45
N ILE A 657 -24.97 8.67 15.45
CA ILE A 657 -24.12 8.16 14.37
C ILE A 657 -22.78 7.65 14.93
N LYS A 658 -22.16 8.39 15.86
CA LYS A 658 -20.88 8.01 16.49
C LYS A 658 -20.99 6.73 17.33
N THR A 659 -22.08 6.57 18.07
CA THR A 659 -22.21 5.52 19.11
C THR A 659 -23.08 4.34 18.71
N GLY A 660 -23.91 4.48 17.68
CA GLY A 660 -24.97 3.52 17.33
C GLY A 660 -26.15 3.48 18.30
N GLN A 661 -26.13 4.29 19.38
CA GLN A 661 -27.20 4.34 20.38
C GLN A 661 -28.30 5.32 19.94
N LYS A 662 -29.57 4.95 20.11
CA LYS A 662 -30.69 5.88 19.90
C LYS A 662 -30.83 6.81 21.10
N ALA A 663 -31.37 8.00 20.88
CA ALA A 663 -31.70 8.92 21.98
C ALA A 663 -32.75 8.26 22.89
N GLU A 664 -32.50 8.33 24.20
CA GLU A 664 -33.50 7.97 25.21
C GLU A 664 -34.47 9.14 25.44
N GLU A 665 -35.67 8.88 25.97
CA GLU A 665 -36.55 9.96 26.43
C GLU A 665 -35.92 10.64 27.64
N ALA A 666 -35.18 11.73 27.39
CA ALA A 666 -34.63 12.57 28.44
C ALA A 666 -35.74 13.36 29.15
N GLY A 667 -35.68 13.41 30.48
CA GLY A 667 -36.48 14.34 31.27
C GLY A 667 -36.18 15.81 30.93
N ASP A 668 -37.07 16.73 31.31
CA ASP A 668 -36.93 18.15 30.97
C ASP A 668 -35.60 18.73 31.48
N ALA A 669 -34.79 19.26 30.56
CA ALA A 669 -33.60 20.00 30.94
C ALA A 669 -34.01 21.30 31.66
N SER A 670 -33.42 21.53 32.84
CA SER A 670 -33.75 22.66 33.71
C SER A 670 -33.07 23.95 33.24
N PHE A 671 -33.37 24.41 32.02
CA PHE A 671 -32.99 25.73 31.54
C PHE A 671 -34.05 26.79 31.95
N PRO A 672 -33.66 27.96 32.47
CA PRO A 672 -34.60 29.01 32.88
C PRO A 672 -35.56 29.46 31.76
N ASP A 673 -35.10 29.39 30.51
CA ASP A 673 -35.82 29.74 29.28
C ASP A 673 -36.30 28.50 28.50
N GLY A 674 -36.37 27.32 29.13
CA GLY A 674 -36.80 26.08 28.46
C GLY A 674 -38.19 26.15 27.81
N LYS A 675 -39.04 27.10 28.24
CA LYS A 675 -40.35 27.38 27.61
C LYS A 675 -40.25 28.01 26.21
N GLU A 676 -39.10 28.61 25.87
CA GLU A 676 -38.84 29.22 24.56
C GLU A 676 -38.33 28.21 23.51
N VAL A 677 -38.04 26.98 23.94
CA VAL A 677 -37.61 25.90 23.03
C VAL A 677 -38.80 25.44 22.20
N SER A 678 -38.63 25.43 20.88
CA SER A 678 -39.64 24.93 19.95
C SER A 678 -40.04 23.51 20.31
N ALA A 679 -41.33 23.17 20.21
CA ALA A 679 -41.84 21.86 20.62
C ALA A 679 -41.10 20.67 19.96
N TRP A 680 -40.72 20.82 18.69
CA TRP A 680 -39.95 19.81 17.95
C TRP A 680 -38.51 19.64 18.44
N ALA A 681 -37.92 20.70 19.01
CA ALA A 681 -36.52 20.72 19.44
C ALA A 681 -36.33 20.25 20.89
N LYS A 682 -37.39 20.29 21.71
CA LYS A 682 -37.37 19.86 23.12
C LYS A 682 -36.66 18.52 23.38
N PRO A 683 -36.97 17.41 22.68
CA PRO A 683 -36.28 16.14 22.95
C PRO A 683 -34.78 16.23 22.68
N TYR A 684 -34.38 16.97 21.64
CA TYR A 684 -32.97 17.14 21.30
C TYR A 684 -32.22 18.06 22.26
N VAL A 685 -32.86 19.13 22.72
CA VAL A 685 -32.28 20.04 23.72
C VAL A 685 -32.09 19.32 25.06
N ASN A 686 -33.10 18.56 25.49
CA ASN A 686 -33.03 17.77 26.72
C ASN A 686 -31.91 16.71 26.63
N GLU A 687 -31.84 15.98 25.52
CA GLU A 687 -30.83 14.94 25.33
C GLU A 687 -29.41 15.50 25.17
N ALA A 688 -29.25 16.60 24.42
CA ALA A 688 -27.96 17.27 24.29
C ALA A 688 -27.43 17.78 25.65
N ALA A 689 -28.32 18.26 26.53
CA ALA A 689 -27.98 18.65 27.88
C ALA A 689 -27.63 17.44 28.76
N ARG A 690 -28.40 16.35 28.69
CA ARG A 690 -28.16 15.10 29.44
C ARG A 690 -26.81 14.48 29.08
N LEU A 691 -26.46 14.46 27.79
CA LEU A 691 -25.19 13.95 27.28
C LEU A 691 -24.01 14.90 27.52
N GLY A 692 -24.25 16.10 28.05
CA GLY A 692 -23.23 17.13 28.21
C GLY A 692 -22.68 17.69 26.90
N LEU A 693 -23.38 17.47 25.77
CA LEU A 693 -22.98 17.98 24.45
C LEU A 693 -23.19 19.49 24.33
N MET A 694 -24.18 20.02 25.04
CA MET A 694 -24.49 21.46 25.08
C MET A 694 -24.83 21.91 26.50
N GLU A 695 -24.30 23.08 26.86
CA GLU A 695 -24.56 23.76 28.13
C GLU A 695 -25.27 25.10 27.90
N GLY A 696 -25.90 25.62 28.95
CA GLY A 696 -26.45 26.97 28.96
C GLY A 696 -25.36 28.04 28.85
N ARG A 697 -25.71 29.21 28.31
CA ARG A 697 -24.86 30.41 28.35
C ARG A 697 -24.78 30.95 29.78
N VAL A 698 -24.06 32.07 29.95
CA VAL A 698 -23.98 32.81 31.21
C VAL A 698 -25.39 32.99 31.81
N GLY A 699 -25.55 32.64 33.10
CA GLY A 699 -26.84 32.63 33.79
C GLY A 699 -27.66 31.36 33.61
N GLY A 700 -27.12 30.32 32.96
CA GLY A 700 -27.77 29.02 32.76
C GLY A 700 -28.83 29.01 31.66
N VAL A 701 -28.96 30.07 30.87
CA VAL A 701 -29.98 30.25 29.81
C VAL A 701 -29.56 29.52 28.54
N PHE A 702 -30.44 28.72 27.93
CA PHE A 702 -30.15 27.97 26.71
C PHE A 702 -30.14 28.84 25.46
N ALA A 703 -30.97 29.88 25.41
CA ALA A 703 -31.19 30.80 24.29
C ALA A 703 -31.53 30.08 22.96
N PRO A 704 -32.65 29.32 22.89
CA PRO A 704 -32.94 28.40 21.78
C PRO A 704 -33.01 29.08 20.41
N GLN A 705 -33.54 30.31 20.36
CA GLN A 705 -33.72 31.07 19.13
C GLN A 705 -32.49 31.88 18.71
N ALA A 706 -31.48 31.98 19.58
CA ALA A 706 -30.29 32.77 19.29
C ALA A 706 -29.37 32.04 18.29
N PRO A 707 -28.73 32.77 17.36
CA PRO A 707 -27.69 32.20 16.51
C PRO A 707 -26.51 31.68 17.33
N ALA A 708 -25.95 30.56 16.89
CA ALA A 708 -24.75 29.98 17.48
C ALA A 708 -23.46 30.59 16.93
N THR A 709 -22.40 30.60 17.74
CA THR A 709 -21.08 31.11 17.37
C THR A 709 -20.11 30.01 16.96
N ARG A 710 -18.98 30.40 16.36
CA ARG A 710 -17.88 29.48 16.02
C ARG A 710 -17.29 28.80 17.25
N ALA A 711 -17.17 29.53 18.36
CA ALA A 711 -16.70 28.98 19.63
C ALA A 711 -17.67 27.94 20.21
N GLU A 712 -18.98 28.20 20.16
CA GLU A 712 -20.01 27.24 20.60
C GLU A 712 -19.98 25.96 19.76
N SER A 713 -19.88 26.10 18.44
CA SER A 713 -19.72 24.98 17.50
C SER A 713 -18.44 24.18 17.75
N ALA A 714 -17.30 24.84 17.96
CA ALA A 714 -16.04 24.17 18.25
C ALA A 714 -16.09 23.43 19.59
N LYS A 715 -16.66 24.03 20.64
CA LYS A 715 -16.82 23.36 21.94
C LYS A 715 -17.66 22.09 21.80
N LEU A 716 -18.81 22.18 21.13
CA LEU A 716 -19.71 21.05 20.92
C LEU A 716 -19.00 19.91 20.18
N VAL A 717 -18.34 20.21 19.07
CA VAL A 717 -17.68 19.20 18.25
C VAL A 717 -16.54 18.55 19.00
N HIS A 718 -15.77 19.33 19.76
CA HIS A 718 -14.71 18.80 20.61
C HIS A 718 -15.27 17.86 21.69
N THR A 719 -16.35 18.24 22.36
CA THR A 719 -17.01 17.37 23.35
C THR A 719 -17.55 16.09 22.69
N LEU A 720 -18.13 16.20 21.50
CA LEU A 720 -18.67 15.06 20.77
C LEU A 720 -17.59 14.03 20.41
N ILE A 721 -16.39 14.46 20.04
CA ILE A 721 -15.30 13.56 19.60
C ILE A 721 -14.25 13.26 20.68
N ARG A 722 -14.42 13.81 21.86
CA ARG A 722 -13.74 13.29 23.06
C ARG A 722 -14.24 11.88 23.34
#